data_AF-A0A7W1NZM6-F1
#
_entry.id   AF-A0A7W1NZM6-F1
#
_cell.length_a   1.000
_cell.length_b   1.000
_cell.length_c   1.000
_cell.angle_alpha   90.00
_cell.angle_beta   90.00
_cell.angle_gamma   90.00
#
_symmetry.space_group_name_H-M   'P 1'
#
loop_
_entity.id
_entity.type
_entity.pdbx_description
1 polymer ?
#
loop_
_entity_poly.entity_id
_entity_poly.type
_entity_poly.pdbx_seq_one_letter_code
_entity_poly.pdbx_strand_id
1 'polypeptide(L)'
;MYTQEADLARRIKAFLRILAQVRHVTELDRLDAVLQQSGPSVLLLDLRAKDARDLIAQLQHEWPEVLIVALGTPRSEPLREAEESGIYAAEDLQIDRRRFQGLVSRAFDHLRLLQENRELRDQTTLMPAPEAPRRADMTADRYSPALPLLRFPRVFRRFDNVEALLASVVEGVADAASVTRVGIFSRIRQSDRYRLRAGLRCLPETYEIEYGERDPLVRWFELHAHLICRTTLPQASDQAQRALMRRALDTFGAEVIVPLHARGRVLGWLFFGHRVTGQRFDYPELENLMILAEHVSTVLENALLNEEITLQKTLAETLLKSIPPGIVATDEEAIIRWFNPTAEQILGLSAAEVLNRPAEAAGGRLAALLRETLDAKGNLPPQQWVDLNTRRSLAVETRRLLDQKTPLGAVAVIHDLTAEESLRQKQDLVDRAAFWTDLAASMSHEVRNPLVAIKTFAQLLPERFDDPDFRKDFNEIVVQEVERLDRIITQINNFAHPAELVMKPVDLRTSVNNAIEIARARFGTNGTPIETNLPGDLPPVLGDETALTEAFAHLVANAAEATTGQPKARISLAAKPIRDGQTASGVLVTIQDNGKGIDPEMKEKVFSPFCTTKPRGMGLGLPIVKRTVFDHNGRVDIESNPHGTAVSVMLPASPTGF
;
A
#
# COMPACT_ATOMS: atom_id res chain seq x y z
N MET A 1 9.98 -40.33 13.11
CA MET A 1 10.25 -39.42 14.24
C MET A 1 10.51 -40.25 15.48
N TYR A 2 11.71 -40.12 16.05
CA TYR A 2 12.08 -40.73 17.32
C TYR A 2 11.99 -39.68 18.44
N THR A 3 11.09 -39.90 19.39
CA THR A 3 10.97 -39.08 20.61
C THR A 3 10.26 -39.89 21.70
N GLN A 4 10.64 -39.63 22.95
CA GLN A 4 9.93 -40.16 24.13
C GLN A 4 8.77 -39.24 24.57
N GLU A 5 8.65 -38.03 24.00
CA GLU A 5 7.58 -37.09 24.35
C GLU A 5 6.37 -37.18 23.41
N ALA A 6 5.24 -37.61 23.97
CA ALA A 6 3.99 -37.77 23.23
C ALA A 6 3.42 -36.44 22.68
N ASP A 7 3.62 -35.32 23.40
CA ASP A 7 3.09 -34.02 23.00
C ASP A 7 3.85 -33.42 21.80
N LEU A 8 5.18 -33.56 21.79
CA LEU A 8 6.00 -33.17 20.63
C LEU A 8 5.59 -33.97 19.39
N ALA A 9 5.41 -35.29 19.54
CA ALA A 9 4.97 -36.15 18.45
C ALA A 9 3.58 -35.74 17.91
N ARG A 10 2.63 -35.40 18.79
CA ARG A 10 1.30 -34.93 18.38
C ARG A 10 1.37 -33.61 17.61
N ARG A 11 2.19 -32.66 18.07
CA ARG A 11 2.37 -31.35 17.43
C ARG A 11 3.02 -31.48 16.05
N ILE A 12 4.08 -32.28 15.92
CA ILE A 12 4.76 -32.51 14.64
C ILE A 12 3.86 -33.25 13.64
N LYS A 13 3.12 -34.26 14.09
CA LYS A 13 2.09 -34.92 13.26
C LYS A 13 1.07 -33.91 12.72
N ALA A 14 0.63 -32.96 13.55
CA ALA A 14 -0.30 -31.92 13.10
C ALA A 14 0.34 -30.95 12.10
N PHE A 15 1.60 -30.55 12.32
CA PHE A 15 2.32 -29.65 11.41
C PHE A 15 2.55 -30.28 10.04
N LEU A 16 2.88 -31.57 9.99
CA LEU A 16 3.26 -32.25 8.76
C LEU A 16 2.12 -33.02 8.10
N ARG A 17 0.89 -32.97 8.64
CA ARG A 17 -0.27 -33.76 8.15
C ARG A 17 -0.52 -33.67 6.64
N ILE A 18 -0.24 -32.52 6.03
CA ILE A 18 -0.44 -32.26 4.59
C ILE A 18 0.82 -32.62 3.77
N LEU A 19 2.00 -32.62 4.40
CA LEU A 19 3.29 -32.78 3.72
C LEU A 19 3.81 -34.22 3.73
N ALA A 20 3.65 -34.95 4.85
CA ALA A 20 4.24 -36.26 5.02
C ALA A 20 3.48 -37.12 6.04
N GLN A 21 3.54 -38.45 5.86
CA GLN A 21 3.08 -39.40 6.86
C GLN A 21 4.12 -39.50 7.99
N VAL A 22 3.79 -39.03 9.19
CA VAL A 22 4.71 -39.06 10.33
C VAL A 22 4.49 -40.32 11.17
N ARG A 23 5.44 -41.26 11.10
CA ARG A 23 5.54 -42.40 12.02
C ARG A 23 6.31 -41.99 13.28
N HIS A 24 5.72 -42.23 14.44
CA HIS A 24 6.32 -41.94 15.75
C HIS A 24 6.85 -43.25 16.35
N VAL A 25 8.12 -43.24 16.76
CA VAL A 25 8.85 -44.37 17.34
C VAL A 25 9.35 -43.95 18.72
N THR A 26 9.12 -44.78 19.73
CA THR A 26 9.53 -44.55 21.12
C THR A 26 10.63 -45.49 21.59
N GLU A 27 10.77 -46.66 20.96
CA GLU A 27 11.76 -47.71 21.27
C GLU A 27 12.77 -47.82 20.12
N LEU A 28 14.06 -47.89 20.44
CA LEU A 28 15.16 -47.93 19.47
C LEU A 28 15.06 -49.18 18.56
N ASP A 29 14.74 -50.34 19.13
CA ASP A 29 14.64 -51.63 18.43
C ASP A 29 13.59 -51.65 17.29
N ARG A 30 12.66 -50.70 17.31
CA ARG A 30 11.63 -50.56 16.26
C ARG A 30 12.04 -49.59 15.16
N LEU A 31 13.10 -48.81 15.35
CA LEU A 31 13.53 -47.77 14.40
C LEU A 31 14.02 -48.40 13.10
N ASP A 32 14.85 -49.44 13.17
CA ASP A 32 15.41 -50.13 12.00
C ASP A 32 14.32 -50.80 11.16
N ALA A 33 13.37 -51.48 11.82
CA ALA A 33 12.23 -52.09 11.15
C ALA A 33 11.35 -51.05 10.43
N VAL A 34 11.24 -49.83 10.97
CA VAL A 34 10.49 -48.72 10.36
C VAL A 34 11.26 -48.11 9.19
N LEU A 35 12.58 -47.96 9.32
CA LEU A 35 13.45 -47.44 8.25
C LEU A 35 13.53 -48.43 7.08
N GLN A 36 13.58 -49.74 7.32
CA GLN A 36 13.55 -50.77 6.28
C GLN A 36 12.23 -50.80 5.47
N GLN A 37 11.11 -50.49 6.12
CA GLN A 37 9.78 -50.51 5.48
C GLN A 37 9.41 -49.20 4.77
N SER A 38 10.20 -48.15 4.96
CA SER A 38 9.92 -46.82 4.43
C SER A 38 10.94 -46.51 3.33
N GLY A 39 10.50 -45.92 2.20
CA GLY A 39 11.41 -45.44 1.15
C GLY A 39 12.33 -44.30 1.64
N PRO A 40 12.94 -43.48 0.78
CA PRO A 40 13.78 -42.37 1.23
C PRO A 40 13.04 -41.53 2.28
N SER A 41 13.58 -41.51 3.49
CA SER A 41 12.89 -41.06 4.69
C SER A 41 13.69 -39.99 5.41
N VAL A 42 12.96 -39.00 5.95
CA VAL A 42 13.53 -37.98 6.83
C VAL A 42 13.33 -38.43 8.28
N LEU A 43 14.42 -38.63 9.01
CA LEU A 43 14.39 -38.97 10.42
C LEU A 43 14.42 -37.71 11.28
N LEU A 44 13.30 -37.41 11.91
CA LEU A 44 13.23 -36.41 12.98
C LEU A 44 13.69 -37.06 14.29
N LEU A 45 14.77 -36.54 14.89
CA LEU A 45 15.41 -37.09 16.08
C LEU A 45 15.35 -36.11 17.25
N ASP A 46 14.62 -36.44 18.32
CA ASP A 46 14.60 -35.64 19.54
C ASP A 46 15.84 -35.92 20.40
N LEU A 47 16.73 -34.94 20.51
CA LEU A 47 18.00 -35.05 21.24
C LEU A 47 17.83 -35.15 22.76
N ARG A 48 16.62 -34.98 23.29
CA ARG A 48 16.32 -35.22 24.71
C ARG A 48 16.07 -36.70 25.01
N ALA A 49 15.81 -37.52 24.00
CA ALA A 49 15.65 -38.96 24.20
C ALA A 49 16.98 -39.59 24.62
N LYS A 50 16.92 -40.58 25.51
CA LYS A 50 18.09 -41.37 25.88
C LYS A 50 18.70 -42.01 24.62
N ASP A 51 20.03 -42.01 24.57
CA ASP A 51 20.83 -42.65 23.51
C ASP A 51 20.69 -42.01 22.11
N ALA A 52 20.03 -40.85 21.99
CA ALA A 52 19.87 -40.15 20.72
C ALA A 52 21.21 -39.69 20.10
N ARG A 53 22.23 -39.44 20.93
CA ARG A 53 23.55 -38.99 20.46
C ARG A 53 24.31 -40.12 19.75
N ASP A 54 24.42 -41.27 20.42
CA ASP A 54 25.08 -42.45 19.87
C ASP A 54 24.38 -42.96 18.61
N LEU A 55 23.05 -42.77 18.56
CA LEU A 55 22.23 -43.13 17.41
C LEU A 55 22.56 -42.34 16.14
N ILE A 56 23.01 -41.07 16.23
CA ILE A 56 23.36 -40.26 15.04
C ILE A 56 24.53 -40.92 14.29
N ALA A 57 25.60 -41.25 15.02
CA ALA A 57 26.79 -41.86 14.44
C ALA A 57 26.48 -43.26 13.86
N GLN A 58 25.68 -44.05 14.57
CA GLN A 58 25.26 -45.37 14.10
C GLN A 58 24.43 -45.27 12.81
N LEU A 59 23.42 -44.39 12.78
CA LEU A 59 22.54 -44.24 11.62
C LEU A 59 23.25 -43.68 10.40
N GLN A 60 24.22 -42.78 10.58
CA GLN A 60 25.01 -42.29 9.45
C GLN A 60 25.90 -43.37 8.83
N HIS A 61 26.28 -44.39 9.61
CA HIS A 61 27.06 -45.52 9.12
C HIS A 61 26.17 -46.59 8.45
N GLU A 62 25.08 -46.98 9.12
CA GLU A 62 24.21 -48.07 8.66
C GLU A 62 23.19 -47.62 7.60
N TRP A 63 22.77 -46.34 7.65
CA TRP A 63 21.74 -45.75 6.81
C TRP A 63 22.16 -44.39 6.23
N PRO A 64 23.24 -44.32 5.42
CA PRO A 64 23.78 -43.05 4.89
C PRO A 64 22.79 -42.28 3.99
N GLU A 65 21.73 -42.93 3.52
CA GLU A 65 20.70 -42.36 2.66
C GLU A 65 19.57 -41.67 3.44
N VAL A 66 19.54 -41.81 4.78
CA VAL A 66 18.50 -41.23 5.64
C VAL A 66 18.94 -39.83 6.08
N LEU A 67 18.13 -38.82 5.78
CA LEU A 67 18.39 -37.46 6.25
C LEU A 67 17.93 -37.29 7.69
N ILE A 68 18.86 -36.92 8.58
CA ILE A 68 18.58 -36.69 10.00
C ILE A 68 18.32 -35.21 10.25
N VAL A 69 17.17 -34.90 10.86
CA VAL A 69 16.85 -33.58 11.40
C VAL A 69 16.80 -33.68 12.91
N ALA A 70 17.78 -33.08 13.58
CA ALA A 70 17.87 -33.11 15.03
C ALA A 70 17.01 -32.00 15.65
N LEU A 71 16.26 -32.35 16.70
CA LEU A 71 15.41 -31.44 17.47
C LEU A 71 15.96 -31.34 18.88
N GLY A 72 16.36 -30.15 19.31
CA GLY A 72 16.95 -29.98 20.62
C GLY A 72 16.81 -28.57 21.20
N THR A 73 17.27 -28.39 22.42
CA THR A 73 17.23 -27.09 23.09
C THR A 73 18.29 -26.16 22.48
N PRO A 74 17.98 -24.88 22.20
CA PRO A 74 18.93 -23.93 21.61
C PRO A 74 20.18 -23.80 22.46
N ARG A 75 21.35 -23.75 21.80
CA ARG A 75 22.67 -23.60 22.46
C ARG A 75 23.01 -24.72 23.46
N SER A 76 22.27 -25.83 23.46
CA SER A 76 22.65 -27.00 24.23
C SER A 76 23.83 -27.69 23.57
N GLU A 77 24.74 -28.23 24.39
CA GLU A 77 25.85 -29.09 23.96
C GLU A 77 25.39 -30.21 23.01
N PRO A 78 24.31 -30.99 23.30
CA PRO A 78 23.83 -32.02 22.38
C PRO A 78 23.45 -31.51 20.98
N LEU A 79 22.87 -30.31 20.87
CA LEU A 79 22.48 -29.76 19.57
C LEU A 79 23.71 -29.32 18.76
N ARG A 80 24.74 -28.75 19.41
CA ARG A 80 26.01 -28.37 18.77
C ARG A 80 26.79 -29.58 18.27
N GLU A 81 26.89 -30.63 19.09
CA GLU A 81 27.52 -31.90 18.70
C GLU A 81 26.81 -32.54 17.50
N ALA A 82 25.47 -32.48 17.47
CA ALA A 82 24.70 -32.99 16.35
C ALA A 82 24.94 -32.20 15.05
N GLU A 83 25.05 -30.86 15.12
CA GLU A 83 25.41 -30.00 13.98
C GLU A 83 26.81 -30.32 13.43
N GLU A 84 27.78 -30.60 14.31
CA GLU A 84 29.15 -30.97 13.92
C GLU A 84 29.24 -32.38 13.32
N SER A 85 28.25 -33.24 13.56
CA SER A 85 28.21 -34.62 13.08
C SER A 85 27.72 -34.76 11.62
N GLY A 86 27.44 -33.66 10.91
CA GLY A 86 27.05 -33.72 9.49
C GLY A 86 25.61 -34.21 9.25
N ILE A 87 24.70 -33.96 10.20
CA ILE A 87 23.26 -34.13 10.00
C ILE A 87 22.71 -33.16 8.94
N TYR A 88 21.51 -33.41 8.42
CA TYR A 88 20.91 -32.55 7.40
C TYR A 88 20.54 -31.16 7.95
N ALA A 89 19.94 -31.12 9.14
CA ALA A 89 19.60 -29.86 9.82
C ALA A 89 19.40 -30.08 11.33
N ALA A 90 19.63 -29.03 12.10
CA ALA A 90 19.24 -28.93 13.50
C ALA A 90 18.13 -27.88 13.66
N GLU A 91 17.15 -28.11 14.53
CA GLU A 91 16.08 -27.17 14.80
C GLU A 91 15.70 -27.15 16.30
N ASP A 92 15.23 -25.99 16.76
CA ASP A 92 14.73 -25.80 18.12
C ASP A 92 13.42 -26.58 18.37
N LEU A 93 13.24 -27.06 19.59
CA LEU A 93 11.98 -27.58 20.13
C LEU A 93 10.85 -26.54 20.15
N GLN A 94 11.12 -25.23 20.14
CA GLN A 94 10.13 -24.18 19.86
C GLN A 94 9.87 -24.06 18.34
N ILE A 95 9.34 -25.14 17.77
CA ILE A 95 9.15 -25.30 16.32
C ILE A 95 8.12 -24.29 15.78
N ASP A 96 8.57 -23.34 14.96
CA ASP A 96 7.66 -22.52 14.13
C ASP A 96 7.09 -23.38 12.99
N ARG A 97 5.77 -23.37 12.83
CA ARG A 97 5.08 -24.24 11.88
C ARG A 97 5.51 -24.02 10.44
N ARG A 98 5.61 -22.77 9.97
CA ARG A 98 5.89 -22.47 8.56
C ARG A 98 7.34 -22.78 8.22
N ARG A 99 8.26 -22.36 9.10
CA ARG A 99 9.70 -22.62 8.96
C ARG A 99 10.00 -24.12 8.94
N PHE A 100 9.40 -24.87 9.86
CA PHE A 100 9.61 -26.32 9.95
C PHE A 100 9.00 -27.09 8.77
N GLN A 101 7.82 -26.70 8.32
CA GLN A 101 7.23 -27.23 7.08
C GLN A 101 8.15 -27.00 5.87
N GLY A 102 8.74 -25.81 5.75
CA GLY A 102 9.70 -25.49 4.70
C GLY A 102 11.00 -26.30 4.78
N LEU A 103 11.52 -26.52 6.00
CA LEU A 103 12.70 -27.37 6.24
C LEU A 103 12.46 -28.81 5.79
N VAL A 104 11.33 -29.40 6.20
CA VAL A 104 10.97 -30.78 5.85
C VAL A 104 10.71 -30.92 4.35
N SER A 105 10.07 -29.93 3.71
CA SER A 105 9.88 -29.92 2.24
C SER A 105 11.22 -29.97 1.50
N ARG A 106 12.18 -29.13 1.88
CA ARG A 106 13.52 -29.12 1.28
C ARG A 106 14.27 -30.44 1.50
N ALA A 107 14.07 -31.10 2.64
CA ALA A 107 14.66 -32.41 2.91
C ALA A 107 14.14 -33.48 1.94
N PHE A 108 12.82 -33.49 1.66
CA PHE A 108 12.25 -34.41 0.67
C PHE A 108 12.70 -34.10 -0.76
N ASP A 109 12.80 -32.82 -1.14
CA ASP A 109 13.35 -32.43 -2.45
C ASP A 109 14.81 -32.90 -2.60
N HIS A 110 15.60 -32.81 -1.54
CA HIS A 110 16.98 -33.30 -1.52
C HIS A 110 17.06 -34.82 -1.70
N LEU A 111 16.21 -35.58 -0.98
CA LEU A 111 16.11 -37.04 -1.14
C LEU A 111 15.72 -37.45 -2.56
N ARG A 112 14.76 -36.74 -3.17
CA ARG A 112 14.36 -36.98 -4.55
C ARG A 112 15.51 -36.77 -5.53
N LEU A 113 16.30 -35.71 -5.35
CA LEU A 113 17.48 -35.43 -6.18
C LEU A 113 18.59 -36.46 -6.00
N LEU A 114 18.78 -37.00 -4.79
CA LEU A 114 19.73 -38.09 -4.54
C LEU A 114 19.29 -39.37 -5.26
N GLN A 115 17.99 -39.69 -5.21
CA GLN A 115 17.42 -40.85 -5.91
C GLN A 115 17.53 -40.71 -7.43
N GLU A 116 17.17 -39.55 -8.01
CA GLU A 116 17.31 -39.28 -9.45
C GLU A 116 18.78 -39.39 -9.90
N ASN A 117 19.74 -38.90 -9.09
CA ASN A 117 21.16 -39.08 -9.39
C ASN A 117 21.62 -40.53 -9.33
N ARG A 118 21.07 -41.33 -8.41
CA ARG A 118 21.39 -42.76 -8.30
C ARG A 118 20.86 -43.52 -9.51
N GLU A 119 19.62 -43.29 -9.90
CA GLU A 119 19.00 -43.90 -11.09
C GLU A 119 19.78 -43.53 -12.37
N LEU A 120 20.24 -42.29 -12.48
CA LEU A 120 21.09 -41.85 -13.60
C LEU A 120 22.47 -42.54 -13.59
N ARG A 121 23.08 -42.76 -12.41
CA ARG A 121 24.35 -43.50 -12.28
C ARG A 121 24.17 -44.97 -12.66
N ASP A 122 23.11 -45.61 -12.18
CA ASP A 122 22.82 -47.02 -12.48
C ASP A 122 22.52 -47.22 -13.99
N GLN A 123 21.83 -46.26 -14.63
CA GLN A 123 21.63 -46.25 -16.09
C GLN A 123 22.94 -46.08 -16.88
N THR A 124 23.92 -45.38 -16.32
CA THR A 124 25.24 -45.19 -16.95
C THR A 124 26.13 -46.44 -16.83
N THR A 125 25.82 -47.34 -15.89
CA THR A 125 26.63 -48.54 -15.58
C THR A 125 26.30 -49.74 -16.50
N LEU A 126 25.31 -49.60 -17.39
CA LEU A 126 24.86 -50.65 -18.36
C LEU A 126 25.51 -50.57 -19.75
N MET A 127 26.52 -49.72 -19.97
CA MET A 127 27.30 -49.71 -21.22
C MET A 127 28.61 -50.50 -21.04
N PRO A 128 28.95 -51.47 -21.92
CA PRO A 128 30.22 -52.16 -21.81
C PRO A 128 31.36 -51.17 -22.07
N ALA A 129 32.35 -51.16 -21.19
CA ALA A 129 33.53 -50.31 -21.30
C ALA A 129 34.28 -50.60 -22.62
N PRO A 130 34.67 -49.58 -23.40
CA PRO A 130 35.53 -49.82 -24.56
C PRO A 130 36.93 -50.24 -24.07
N GLU A 131 37.47 -51.27 -24.71
CA GLU A 131 38.78 -51.85 -24.42
C GLU A 131 39.89 -50.80 -24.38
N ALA A 132 40.72 -50.85 -23.33
CA ALA A 132 41.91 -50.04 -23.22
C ALA A 132 42.93 -50.41 -24.31
N PRO A 133 43.51 -49.44 -25.05
CA PRO A 133 44.52 -49.75 -26.03
C PRO A 133 45.81 -50.22 -25.35
N ARG A 134 46.41 -51.27 -25.93
CA ARG A 134 47.64 -51.91 -25.49
C ARG A 134 48.81 -50.91 -25.44
N ARG A 135 49.62 -51.03 -24.39
CA ARG A 135 50.94 -50.41 -24.24
C ARG A 135 51.81 -50.69 -25.48
N ALA A 136 52.27 -49.63 -26.14
CA ALA A 136 53.42 -49.66 -27.04
C ALA A 136 54.28 -48.41 -26.77
N ASP A 137 55.51 -48.70 -26.38
CA ASP A 137 56.75 -47.95 -26.36
C ASP A 137 56.81 -46.48 -25.93
N MET A 138 57.60 -46.32 -24.86
CA MET A 138 58.18 -45.09 -24.36
C MET A 138 59.17 -44.52 -25.37
N THR A 139 58.88 -43.32 -25.89
CA THR A 139 59.91 -42.35 -26.25
C THR A 139 59.51 -40.98 -25.73
N ALA A 140 60.45 -40.34 -25.04
CA ALA A 140 60.29 -39.11 -24.30
C ALA A 140 59.84 -37.94 -25.18
N ASP A 141 58.74 -37.29 -24.81
CA ASP A 141 58.59 -35.85 -24.97
C ASP A 141 57.74 -35.29 -23.83
N ARG A 142 58.33 -34.38 -23.05
CA ARG A 142 57.70 -33.70 -21.91
C ARG A 142 56.80 -32.58 -22.44
N TYR A 143 55.53 -32.86 -22.66
CA TYR A 143 54.47 -31.84 -22.70
C TYR A 143 53.58 -31.97 -21.46
N SER A 144 53.53 -30.91 -20.65
CA SER A 144 52.66 -30.78 -19.48
C SER A 144 51.19 -31.01 -19.85
N PRO A 145 50.38 -31.69 -19.01
CA PRO A 145 48.94 -31.73 -19.23
C PRO A 145 48.39 -30.33 -18.99
N ALA A 146 47.82 -29.71 -20.03
CA ALA A 146 46.95 -28.56 -19.87
C ALA A 146 45.89 -28.90 -18.81
N LEU A 147 45.63 -27.97 -17.88
CA LEU A 147 44.48 -28.07 -16.97
C LEU A 147 43.28 -28.50 -17.82
N PRO A 148 42.63 -29.64 -17.52
CA PRO A 148 41.48 -30.06 -18.30
C PRO A 148 40.51 -28.89 -18.28
N LEU A 149 40.17 -28.35 -19.46
CA LEU A 149 39.09 -27.40 -19.65
C LEU A 149 37.92 -27.96 -18.84
N LEU A 150 37.70 -27.31 -17.70
CA LEU A 150 36.82 -27.75 -16.63
C LEU A 150 35.54 -28.29 -17.26
N ARG A 151 35.05 -29.43 -16.75
CA ARG A 151 33.74 -30.01 -17.12
C ARG A 151 32.63 -29.09 -16.60
N PHE A 152 32.53 -27.89 -17.17
CA PHE A 152 31.65 -26.78 -16.82
C PHE A 152 30.16 -26.88 -17.22
N PRO A 153 29.62 -27.82 -18.04
CA PRO A 153 28.24 -27.67 -18.55
C PRO A 153 27.11 -27.74 -17.52
N ARG A 154 27.33 -28.27 -16.30
CA ARG A 154 26.25 -28.53 -15.34
C ARG A 154 25.97 -27.40 -14.35
N VAL A 155 26.92 -26.50 -14.12
CA VAL A 155 26.78 -25.38 -13.15
C VAL A 155 25.90 -24.25 -13.72
N PHE A 156 25.79 -24.16 -15.05
CA PHE A 156 25.07 -23.10 -15.77
C PHE A 156 23.54 -23.19 -15.79
N ARG A 157 22.92 -24.15 -15.08
CA ARG A 157 21.45 -24.25 -15.01
C ARG A 157 20.81 -23.61 -13.77
N ARG A 158 21.60 -23.05 -12.84
CA ARG A 158 21.10 -22.45 -11.59
C ARG A 158 21.63 -21.03 -11.40
N PHE A 159 21.10 -20.08 -12.16
CA PHE A 159 21.36 -18.65 -11.93
C PHE A 159 20.56 -18.08 -10.74
N ASP A 160 19.63 -18.86 -10.18
CA ASP A 160 18.69 -18.38 -9.16
C ASP A 160 19.32 -18.20 -7.76
N ASN A 161 20.57 -18.64 -7.56
CA ASN A 161 21.28 -18.50 -6.28
C ASN A 161 22.79 -18.29 -6.47
N VAL A 162 23.23 -17.04 -6.34
CA VAL A 162 24.64 -16.62 -6.47
C VAL A 162 25.55 -17.32 -5.44
N GLU A 163 25.09 -17.59 -4.22
CA GLU A 163 25.92 -18.28 -3.22
C GLU A 163 26.20 -19.74 -3.62
N ALA A 164 25.17 -20.44 -4.12
CA ALA A 164 25.32 -21.82 -4.60
C ALA A 164 26.21 -21.89 -5.84
N LEU A 165 26.10 -20.90 -6.73
CA LEU A 165 26.98 -20.73 -7.88
C LEU A 165 28.43 -20.52 -7.45
N LEU A 166 28.68 -19.60 -6.52
CA LEU A 166 30.02 -19.29 -6.01
C LEU A 166 30.64 -20.49 -5.30
N ALA A 167 29.88 -21.25 -4.51
CA ALA A 167 30.35 -22.50 -3.90
C ALA A 167 30.74 -23.54 -4.96
N SER A 168 29.90 -23.75 -5.98
CA SER A 168 30.20 -24.68 -7.09
C SER A 168 31.43 -24.25 -7.89
N VAL A 169 31.62 -22.94 -8.08
CA VAL A 169 32.82 -22.38 -8.70
C VAL A 169 34.04 -22.69 -7.83
N VAL A 170 33.99 -22.42 -6.53
CA VAL A 170 35.12 -22.70 -5.62
C VAL A 170 35.51 -24.17 -5.62
N GLU A 171 34.54 -25.08 -5.57
CA GLU A 171 34.79 -26.53 -5.65
C GLU A 171 35.44 -26.93 -6.99
N GLY A 172 34.85 -26.53 -8.11
CA GLY A 172 35.40 -26.87 -9.43
C GLY A 172 36.80 -26.29 -9.64
N VAL A 173 37.02 -25.06 -9.19
CA VAL A 173 38.32 -24.38 -9.27
C VAL A 173 39.36 -25.04 -8.37
N ALA A 174 38.98 -25.48 -7.17
CA ALA A 174 39.87 -26.20 -6.27
C ALA A 174 40.31 -27.56 -6.85
N ASP A 175 39.37 -28.30 -7.45
CA ASP A 175 39.64 -29.58 -8.12
C ASP A 175 40.57 -29.39 -9.32
N ALA A 176 40.29 -28.39 -10.17
CA ALA A 176 41.09 -28.11 -11.35
C ALA A 176 42.51 -27.66 -10.97
N ALA A 177 42.64 -26.70 -10.06
CA ALA A 177 43.95 -26.17 -9.66
C ALA A 177 44.73 -27.12 -8.72
N SER A 178 44.10 -28.17 -8.18
CA SER A 178 44.71 -29.13 -7.25
C SER A 178 45.39 -28.44 -6.06
N VAL A 179 44.63 -27.60 -5.36
CA VAL A 179 45.11 -26.77 -4.25
C VAL A 179 44.46 -27.15 -2.92
N THR A 180 45.15 -26.83 -1.82
CA THR A 180 44.70 -27.14 -0.46
C THR A 180 43.58 -26.24 0.03
N ARG A 181 43.44 -25.04 -0.55
CA ARG A 181 42.39 -24.07 -0.25
C ARG A 181 42.14 -23.14 -1.43
N VAL A 182 40.89 -22.71 -1.56
CA VAL A 182 40.44 -21.69 -2.50
C VAL A 182 39.40 -20.84 -1.82
N GLY A 183 39.36 -19.55 -2.11
CA GLY A 183 38.21 -18.73 -1.77
C GLY A 183 37.94 -17.66 -2.80
N ILE A 184 36.69 -17.23 -2.86
CA ILE A 184 36.23 -16.16 -3.73
C ILE A 184 35.70 -15.00 -2.89
N PHE A 185 36.40 -13.88 -2.96
CA PHE A 185 35.88 -12.60 -2.51
C PHE A 185 35.01 -12.04 -3.62
N SER A 186 33.83 -11.53 -3.26
CA SER A 186 32.96 -10.81 -4.18
C SER A 186 32.20 -9.73 -3.43
N ARG A 187 31.71 -8.75 -4.17
CA ARG A 187 30.95 -7.62 -3.63
C ARG A 187 29.69 -8.10 -2.87
N ILE A 188 29.40 -7.44 -1.75
CA ILE A 188 28.18 -7.62 -0.96
C ILE A 188 27.03 -6.91 -1.68
N ARG A 189 25.83 -7.50 -1.64
CA ARG A 189 24.61 -6.88 -2.21
C ARG A 189 24.44 -5.44 -1.72
N GLN A 190 24.22 -4.51 -2.65
CA GLN A 190 23.92 -3.09 -2.38
C GLN A 190 24.94 -2.37 -1.49
N SER A 191 26.18 -2.87 -1.43
CA SER A 191 27.26 -2.33 -0.61
C SER A 191 28.52 -2.17 -1.45
N ASP A 192 29.32 -1.15 -1.13
CA ASP A 192 30.63 -0.91 -1.73
C ASP A 192 31.73 -1.73 -1.02
N ARG A 193 31.37 -2.90 -0.51
CA ARG A 193 32.24 -3.78 0.25
C ARG A 193 32.36 -5.16 -0.39
N TYR A 194 33.51 -5.78 -0.22
CA TYR A 194 33.85 -7.12 -0.67
C TYR A 194 34.09 -8.01 0.55
N ARG A 195 33.54 -9.22 0.53
CA ARG A 195 33.78 -10.23 1.57
C ARG A 195 33.98 -11.60 0.94
N LEU A 196 34.49 -12.54 1.72
CA LEU A 196 34.53 -13.94 1.33
C LEU A 196 33.09 -14.47 1.20
N ARG A 197 32.69 -14.87 -0.02
CA ARG A 197 31.34 -15.37 -0.30
C ARG A 197 31.29 -16.90 -0.34
N ALA A 198 32.35 -17.52 -0.83
CA ALA A 198 32.52 -18.97 -0.76
C ALA A 198 34.00 -19.32 -0.58
N GLY A 199 34.28 -20.42 0.10
CA GLY A 199 35.63 -20.84 0.39
C GLY A 199 35.72 -22.32 0.76
N LEU A 200 36.79 -22.97 0.31
CA LEU A 200 37.14 -24.34 0.66
C LEU A 200 38.39 -24.32 1.55
N ARG A 201 38.26 -24.84 2.77
CA ARG A 201 39.35 -24.93 3.78
C ARG A 201 40.02 -23.57 4.07
N CYS A 202 39.21 -22.51 4.05
CA CYS A 202 39.60 -21.16 4.46
C CYS A 202 39.67 -21.06 5.99
N LEU A 203 40.47 -20.13 6.50
CA LEU A 203 40.54 -19.86 7.93
C LEU A 203 39.24 -19.17 8.40
N PRO A 204 38.72 -19.45 9.61
CA PRO A 204 37.51 -18.81 10.13
C PRO A 204 37.59 -17.29 10.09
N GLU A 205 38.76 -16.73 10.41
CA GLU A 205 39.03 -15.30 10.42
C GLU A 205 38.89 -14.68 9.03
N THR A 206 39.08 -15.45 7.95
CA THR A 206 38.92 -14.96 6.57
C THR A 206 37.47 -14.61 6.24
N TYR A 207 36.49 -15.25 6.88
CA TYR A 207 35.07 -14.97 6.67
C TYR A 207 34.60 -13.65 7.31
N GLU A 208 35.32 -13.13 8.30
CA GLU A 208 35.01 -11.87 8.97
C GLU A 208 35.61 -10.65 8.27
N ILE A 209 36.45 -10.86 7.25
CA ILE A 209 37.14 -9.78 6.56
C ILE A 209 36.22 -9.12 5.53
N GLU A 210 36.08 -7.81 5.66
CA GLU A 210 35.45 -6.94 4.66
C GLU A 210 36.44 -5.90 4.14
N TYR A 211 36.44 -5.70 2.83
CA TYR A 211 37.20 -4.64 2.16
C TYR A 211 36.25 -3.62 1.55
N GLY A 212 36.47 -2.33 1.78
CA GLY A 212 35.71 -1.28 1.06
C GLY A 212 36.29 -0.98 -0.32
N GLU A 213 35.54 -0.31 -1.19
CA GLU A 213 36.02 0.18 -2.50
C GLU A 213 37.23 1.15 -2.41
N ARG A 214 37.46 1.76 -1.24
CA ARG A 214 38.63 2.64 -1.01
C ARG A 214 39.81 1.90 -0.38
N ASP A 215 39.69 0.59 -0.14
CA ASP A 215 40.77 -0.18 0.43
C ASP A 215 41.98 -0.22 -0.53
N PRO A 216 43.22 -0.06 -0.05
CA PRO A 216 44.41 -0.08 -0.89
C PRO A 216 44.54 -1.33 -1.75
N LEU A 217 44.12 -2.51 -1.28
CA LEU A 217 44.18 -3.75 -2.05
C LEU A 217 43.19 -3.73 -3.22
N VAL A 218 41.96 -3.27 -2.98
CA VAL A 218 40.92 -3.16 -4.01
C VAL A 218 41.34 -2.15 -5.07
N ARG A 219 41.83 -0.98 -4.65
CA ARG A 219 42.38 0.05 -5.56
C ARG A 219 43.56 -0.45 -6.37
N TRP A 220 44.41 -1.26 -5.76
CA TRP A 220 45.53 -1.86 -6.46
C TRP A 220 45.03 -2.80 -7.59
N PHE A 221 44.03 -3.64 -7.32
CA PHE A 221 43.42 -4.48 -8.36
C PHE A 221 42.72 -3.67 -9.46
N GLU A 222 42.03 -2.58 -9.12
CA GLU A 222 41.40 -1.68 -10.11
C GLU A 222 42.43 -1.06 -11.07
N LEU A 223 43.60 -0.69 -10.56
CA LEU A 223 44.65 -0.02 -11.35
C LEU A 223 45.49 -0.99 -12.19
N HIS A 224 45.75 -2.20 -11.70
CA HIS A 224 46.75 -3.09 -12.30
C HIS A 224 46.15 -4.34 -12.96
N ALA A 225 45.00 -4.84 -12.48
CA ALA A 225 44.38 -6.07 -12.97
C ALA A 225 45.32 -7.30 -13.06
N HIS A 226 46.42 -7.30 -12.30
CA HIS A 226 47.41 -8.38 -12.30
C HIS A 226 47.16 -9.37 -11.17
N LEU A 227 47.56 -10.63 -11.37
CA LEU A 227 47.62 -11.61 -10.30
C LEU A 227 48.75 -11.26 -9.32
N ILE A 228 48.54 -11.58 -8.05
CA ILE A 228 49.55 -11.49 -6.99
C ILE A 228 50.05 -12.92 -6.73
N CYS A 229 51.34 -13.18 -6.89
CA CYS A 229 51.94 -14.48 -6.60
C CYS A 229 53.10 -14.34 -5.62
N ARG A 230 53.17 -15.24 -4.64
CA ARG A 230 54.18 -15.22 -3.59
C ARG A 230 55.60 -15.41 -4.15
N THR A 231 55.76 -16.14 -5.26
CA THR A 231 57.06 -16.41 -5.89
C THR A 231 57.60 -15.22 -6.68
N THR A 232 56.73 -14.39 -7.25
CA THR A 232 57.10 -13.22 -8.05
C THR A 232 57.16 -11.94 -7.22
N LEU A 233 56.60 -11.94 -6.01
CA LEU A 233 56.60 -10.80 -5.08
C LEU A 233 57.96 -10.09 -4.87
N PRO A 234 59.11 -10.81 -4.75
CA PRO A 234 60.41 -10.17 -4.60
C PRO A 234 60.79 -9.27 -5.78
N GLN A 235 60.20 -9.47 -6.95
CA GLN A 235 60.49 -8.74 -8.18
C GLN A 235 59.73 -7.39 -8.26
N ALA A 236 58.73 -7.14 -7.40
CA ALA A 236 57.95 -5.90 -7.42
C ALA A 236 58.80 -4.68 -6.99
N SER A 237 58.93 -3.66 -7.82
CA SER A 237 59.85 -2.52 -7.60
C SER A 237 59.51 -1.63 -6.40
N ASP A 238 58.23 -1.51 -6.06
CA ASP A 238 57.74 -0.64 -4.98
C ASP A 238 57.60 -1.41 -3.65
N GLN A 239 58.29 -0.93 -2.62
CA GLN A 239 58.29 -1.51 -1.28
C GLN A 239 56.91 -1.45 -0.59
N ALA A 240 56.15 -0.38 -0.80
CA ALA A 240 54.82 -0.22 -0.21
C ALA A 240 53.80 -1.18 -0.84
N GLN A 241 53.82 -1.29 -2.17
CA GLN A 241 52.98 -2.26 -2.88
C GLN A 241 53.36 -3.70 -2.52
N ARG A 242 54.66 -4.01 -2.43
CA ARG A 242 55.13 -5.33 -2.02
C ARG A 242 54.65 -5.70 -0.62
N ALA A 243 54.68 -4.76 0.33
CA ALA A 243 54.17 -4.98 1.68
C ALA A 243 52.65 -5.23 1.70
N LEU A 244 51.88 -4.46 0.92
CA LEU A 244 50.43 -4.63 0.75
C LEU A 244 50.08 -6.02 0.20
N MET A 245 50.72 -6.41 -0.92
CA MET A 245 50.49 -7.72 -1.55
C MET A 245 50.87 -8.88 -0.63
N ARG A 246 52.01 -8.77 0.07
CA ARG A 246 52.45 -9.77 1.05
C ARG A 246 51.43 -9.93 2.16
N ARG A 247 50.95 -8.80 2.72
CA ARG A 247 49.91 -8.82 3.76
C ARG A 247 48.64 -9.50 3.26
N ALA A 248 48.18 -9.21 2.04
CA ALA A 248 47.00 -9.86 1.46
C ALA A 248 47.19 -11.38 1.35
N LEU A 249 48.32 -11.83 0.79
CA LEU A 249 48.63 -13.25 0.69
C LEU A 249 48.71 -13.95 2.06
N ASP A 250 49.33 -13.31 3.05
CA ASP A 250 49.44 -13.87 4.42
C ASP A 250 48.07 -13.93 5.11
N THR A 251 47.26 -12.88 4.94
CA THR A 251 45.91 -12.80 5.53
C THR A 251 44.99 -13.90 5.02
N PHE A 252 45.06 -14.21 3.72
CA PHE A 252 44.25 -15.30 3.12
C PHE A 252 44.92 -16.67 3.26
N GLY A 253 46.18 -16.71 3.72
CA GLY A 253 47.03 -17.89 3.65
C GLY A 253 47.15 -18.43 2.23
N ALA A 254 47.31 -17.53 1.25
CA ALA A 254 47.35 -17.80 -0.18
C ALA A 254 48.78 -17.76 -0.74
N GLU A 255 48.98 -18.51 -1.81
CA GLU A 255 50.15 -18.48 -2.69
C GLU A 255 49.90 -17.60 -3.91
N VAL A 256 48.66 -17.60 -4.43
CA VAL A 256 48.24 -16.82 -5.59
C VAL A 256 46.90 -16.14 -5.30
N ILE A 257 46.75 -14.88 -5.71
CA ILE A 257 45.49 -14.15 -5.74
C ILE A 257 45.28 -13.64 -7.16
N VAL A 258 44.12 -13.93 -7.75
CA VAL A 258 43.78 -13.54 -9.11
C VAL A 258 42.54 -12.63 -9.07
N PRO A 259 42.62 -11.38 -9.57
CA PRO A 259 41.47 -10.50 -9.61
C PRO A 259 40.40 -11.00 -10.59
N LEU A 260 39.14 -10.76 -10.25
CA LEU A 260 37.99 -10.97 -11.13
C LEU A 260 37.52 -9.60 -11.62
N HIS A 261 37.55 -9.36 -12.93
CA HIS A 261 37.26 -8.07 -13.52
C HIS A 261 36.22 -8.17 -14.64
N ALA A 262 35.32 -7.18 -14.70
CA ALA A 262 34.41 -7.00 -15.82
C ALA A 262 34.23 -5.51 -16.11
N ARG A 263 34.27 -5.14 -17.40
CA ARG A 263 34.06 -3.76 -17.88
C ARG A 263 34.88 -2.69 -17.14
N GLY A 264 36.12 -3.02 -16.77
CA GLY A 264 37.02 -2.11 -16.05
C GLY A 264 36.72 -1.93 -14.55
N ARG A 265 35.91 -2.81 -13.96
CA ARG A 265 35.63 -2.85 -12.51
C ARG A 265 36.03 -4.19 -11.92
N VAL A 266 36.46 -4.18 -10.66
CA VAL A 266 36.75 -5.39 -9.88
C VAL A 266 35.42 -5.96 -9.37
N LEU A 267 35.08 -7.18 -9.79
CA LEU A 267 33.93 -7.92 -9.25
C LEU A 267 34.29 -8.63 -7.93
N GLY A 268 35.57 -8.90 -7.73
CA GLY A 268 36.09 -9.70 -6.65
C GLY A 268 37.50 -10.22 -6.94
N TRP A 269 37.93 -11.24 -6.20
CA TRP A 269 39.17 -11.96 -6.48
C TRP A 269 39.08 -13.40 -5.99
N LEU A 270 39.78 -14.29 -6.68
CA LEU A 270 40.04 -15.66 -6.24
C LEU A 270 41.38 -15.71 -5.54
N PHE A 271 41.48 -16.46 -4.45
CA PHE A 271 42.77 -16.80 -3.88
C PHE A 271 42.95 -18.32 -3.82
N PHE A 272 44.20 -18.74 -3.95
CA PHE A 272 44.62 -20.12 -4.02
C PHE A 272 45.73 -20.35 -3.01
N GLY A 273 45.60 -21.40 -2.18
CA GLY A 273 46.65 -21.80 -1.26
C GLY A 273 47.72 -22.66 -1.92
N HIS A 274 48.44 -23.42 -1.10
CA HIS A 274 49.46 -24.35 -1.58
C HIS A 274 48.87 -25.40 -2.51
N ARG A 275 49.65 -25.83 -3.51
CA ARG A 275 49.33 -27.02 -4.28
C ARG A 275 49.35 -28.25 -3.38
N VAL A 276 48.45 -29.18 -3.64
CA VAL A 276 48.41 -30.48 -2.94
C VAL A 276 49.72 -31.26 -3.13
N THR A 277 50.40 -31.05 -4.25
CA THR A 277 51.73 -31.62 -4.55
C THR A 277 52.87 -31.03 -3.72
N GLY A 278 52.66 -29.90 -3.03
CA GLY A 278 53.68 -29.15 -2.31
C GLY A 278 54.62 -28.33 -3.20
N GLN A 279 54.46 -28.38 -4.53
CA GLN A 279 55.24 -27.57 -5.46
C GLN A 279 54.70 -26.14 -5.57
N ARG A 280 55.56 -25.22 -6.02
CA ARG A 280 55.18 -23.84 -6.36
C ARG A 280 54.45 -23.81 -7.70
N PHE A 281 53.62 -22.80 -7.92
CA PHE A 281 53.01 -22.53 -9.22
C PHE A 281 54.06 -22.10 -10.23
N ASP A 282 54.04 -22.71 -11.42
CA ASP A 282 54.86 -22.30 -12.56
C ASP A 282 54.14 -21.27 -13.45
N TYR A 283 54.84 -20.70 -14.44
CA TYR A 283 54.27 -19.69 -15.33
C TYR A 283 53.05 -20.19 -16.13
N PRO A 284 53.08 -21.37 -16.77
CA PRO A 284 51.92 -21.92 -17.46
C PRO A 284 50.69 -22.12 -16.55
N GLU A 285 50.90 -22.54 -15.30
CA GLU A 285 49.81 -22.68 -14.33
C GLU A 285 49.21 -21.32 -13.96
N LEU A 286 50.03 -20.29 -13.79
CA LEU A 286 49.55 -18.93 -13.53
C LEU A 286 48.71 -18.36 -14.69
N GLU A 287 49.12 -18.61 -15.94
CA GLU A 287 48.31 -18.25 -17.12
C GLU A 287 46.96 -18.96 -17.13
N ASN A 288 46.94 -20.27 -16.82
CA ASN A 288 45.69 -21.02 -16.73
C ASN A 288 44.76 -20.50 -15.63
N LEU A 289 45.29 -20.06 -14.48
CA LEU A 289 44.50 -19.44 -13.42
C LEU A 289 43.90 -18.09 -13.85
N MET A 290 44.60 -17.32 -14.68
CA MET A 290 44.05 -16.08 -15.26
C MET A 290 42.92 -16.36 -16.25
N ILE A 291 43.08 -17.33 -17.15
CA ILE A 291 42.02 -17.74 -18.09
C ILE A 291 40.78 -18.20 -17.32
N LEU A 292 40.99 -18.97 -16.24
CA LEU A 292 39.92 -19.40 -15.35
C LEU A 292 39.23 -18.23 -14.67
N ALA A 293 40.00 -17.24 -14.18
CA ALA A 293 39.46 -16.04 -13.56
C ALA A 293 38.62 -15.20 -14.53
N GLU A 294 38.99 -15.12 -15.81
CA GLU A 294 38.21 -14.43 -16.84
C GLU A 294 36.85 -15.12 -17.07
N HIS A 295 36.83 -16.45 -17.14
CA HIS A 295 35.59 -17.22 -17.25
C HIS A 295 34.71 -17.02 -16.01
N VAL A 296 35.29 -17.13 -14.80
CA VAL A 296 34.57 -16.90 -13.54
C VAL A 296 34.02 -15.47 -13.47
N SER A 297 34.79 -14.48 -13.93
CA SER A 297 34.35 -13.08 -13.97
C SER A 297 33.09 -12.90 -14.81
N THR A 298 33.04 -13.51 -15.99
CA THR A 298 31.87 -13.44 -16.89
C THR A 298 30.63 -14.10 -16.27
N VAL A 299 30.81 -15.26 -15.64
CA VAL A 299 29.71 -15.98 -14.97
C VAL A 299 29.18 -15.17 -13.79
N LEU A 300 30.07 -14.61 -12.99
CA LEU A 300 29.73 -13.80 -11.83
C LEU A 300 29.01 -12.51 -12.24
N GLU A 301 29.47 -11.84 -13.30
CA GLU A 301 28.81 -10.64 -13.84
C GLU A 301 27.36 -10.94 -14.23
N ASN A 302 27.14 -11.99 -15.03
CA ASN A 302 25.79 -12.36 -15.48
C ASN A 302 24.87 -12.75 -14.32
N ALA A 303 25.40 -13.47 -13.34
CA ALA A 303 24.63 -13.87 -12.17
C ALA A 303 24.22 -12.65 -11.31
N LEU A 304 25.15 -11.71 -11.08
CA LEU A 304 24.86 -10.47 -10.36
C LEU A 304 23.86 -9.58 -11.09
N LEU A 305 23.98 -9.45 -12.43
CA LEU A 305 23.03 -8.69 -13.24
C LEU A 305 21.61 -9.30 -13.22
N ASN A 306 21.50 -10.63 -13.37
CA ASN A 306 20.22 -11.32 -13.31
C ASN A 306 19.55 -11.18 -11.93
N GLU A 307 20.35 -11.23 -10.87
CA GLU A 307 19.86 -11.04 -9.51
C GLU A 307 19.29 -9.62 -9.31
N GLU A 308 19.99 -8.58 -9.79
CA GLU A 308 19.53 -7.19 -9.73
C GLU A 308 18.22 -6.99 -10.50
N ILE A 309 18.13 -7.52 -11.72
CA ILE A 309 16.90 -7.46 -12.52
C ILE A 309 15.74 -8.15 -11.79
N THR A 310 15.99 -9.33 -11.19
CA THR A 310 14.99 -10.09 -10.44
C THR A 310 14.51 -9.31 -9.21
N LEU A 311 15.42 -8.64 -8.51
CA LEU A 311 15.10 -7.80 -7.36
C LEU A 311 14.24 -6.60 -7.77
N GLN A 312 14.64 -5.87 -8.82
CA GLN A 312 13.88 -4.72 -9.33
C GLN A 312 12.48 -5.13 -9.78
N LYS A 313 12.35 -6.28 -10.45
CA LYS A 313 11.06 -6.85 -10.84
C LYS A 313 10.20 -7.19 -9.62
N THR A 314 10.77 -7.88 -8.63
CA THR A 314 10.05 -8.26 -7.40
C THR A 314 9.59 -7.03 -6.62
N LEU A 315 10.44 -6.00 -6.53
CA LEU A 315 10.11 -4.74 -5.88
C LEU A 315 8.97 -4.03 -6.61
N ALA A 316 9.05 -3.89 -7.93
CA ALA A 316 8.00 -3.26 -8.74
C ALA A 316 6.66 -4.01 -8.59
N GLU A 317 6.67 -5.35 -8.68
CA GLU A 317 5.47 -6.17 -8.46
C GLU A 317 4.89 -6.00 -7.06
N THR A 318 5.74 -5.94 -6.03
CA THR A 318 5.30 -5.76 -4.64
C THR A 318 4.69 -4.38 -4.43
N LEU A 319 5.33 -3.33 -4.97
CA LEU A 319 4.79 -1.98 -4.92
C LEU A 319 3.42 -1.93 -5.56
N LEU A 320 3.28 -2.42 -6.79
CA LEU A 320 2.02 -2.38 -7.50
C LEU A 320 0.90 -3.20 -6.81
N LYS A 321 1.24 -4.30 -6.11
CA LYS A 321 0.30 -5.06 -5.28
C LYS A 321 -0.14 -4.32 -4.01
N SER A 322 0.66 -3.37 -3.53
CA SER A 322 0.41 -2.61 -2.30
C SER A 322 -0.29 -1.26 -2.54
N ILE A 323 -0.45 -0.85 -3.80
CA ILE A 323 -1.07 0.44 -4.15
C ILE A 323 -2.57 0.42 -3.78
N PRO A 324 -3.08 1.43 -3.04
CA PRO A 324 -4.48 1.44 -2.60
C PRO A 324 -5.52 1.56 -3.72
N PRO A 325 -5.29 2.28 -4.83
CA PRO A 325 -6.17 2.19 -6.00
C PRO A 325 -6.16 0.82 -6.68
N GLY A 326 -7.32 0.42 -7.21
CA GLY A 326 -7.41 -0.69 -8.16
C GLY A 326 -6.75 -0.30 -9.47
N ILE A 327 -5.88 -1.15 -10.01
CA ILE A 327 -5.20 -0.90 -11.28
C ILE A 327 -5.49 -2.06 -12.22
N VAL A 328 -5.95 -1.72 -13.43
CA VAL A 328 -6.21 -2.64 -14.53
C VAL A 328 -5.45 -2.14 -15.74
N ALA A 329 -4.58 -2.95 -16.33
CA ALA A 329 -3.85 -2.57 -17.54
C ALA A 329 -4.07 -3.58 -18.67
N THR A 330 -4.15 -3.04 -19.88
CA THR A 330 -4.38 -3.77 -21.13
C THR A 330 -3.23 -3.56 -22.10
N ASP A 331 -3.04 -4.50 -23.03
CA ASP A 331 -2.19 -4.32 -24.22
C ASP A 331 -2.92 -3.55 -25.35
N GLU A 332 -2.30 -3.47 -26.52
CA GLU A 332 -2.84 -2.78 -27.70
C GLU A 332 -4.15 -3.41 -28.20
N GLU A 333 -4.34 -4.72 -28.01
CA GLU A 333 -5.54 -5.46 -28.39
C GLU A 333 -6.64 -5.42 -27.31
N ALA A 334 -6.50 -4.59 -26.28
CA ALA A 334 -7.40 -4.49 -25.13
C ALA A 334 -7.50 -5.79 -24.32
N ILE A 335 -6.44 -6.61 -24.26
CA ILE A 335 -6.35 -7.80 -23.42
C ILE A 335 -5.75 -7.40 -22.08
N ILE A 336 -6.38 -7.80 -20.98
CA ILE A 336 -5.94 -7.47 -19.63
C ILE A 336 -4.65 -8.23 -19.31
N ARG A 337 -3.55 -7.50 -19.18
CA ARG A 337 -2.24 -8.03 -18.75
C ARG A 337 -1.98 -7.83 -17.27
N TRP A 338 -2.72 -6.93 -16.65
CA TRP A 338 -2.44 -6.54 -15.29
C TRP A 338 -3.72 -6.25 -14.51
N PHE A 339 -3.79 -6.78 -13.29
CA PHE A 339 -4.92 -6.68 -12.38
C PHE A 339 -4.42 -6.85 -10.94
N ASN A 340 -4.40 -5.78 -10.13
CA ASN A 340 -3.91 -5.90 -8.74
C ASN A 340 -4.93 -6.51 -7.78
N PRO A 341 -4.46 -6.98 -6.61
CA PRO A 341 -5.36 -7.43 -5.53
C PRO A 341 -6.41 -6.39 -5.12
N THR A 342 -6.08 -5.10 -5.19
CA THR A 342 -7.07 -4.06 -4.89
C THR A 342 -8.19 -4.01 -5.93
N ALA A 343 -7.88 -4.17 -7.22
CA ALA A 343 -8.89 -4.28 -8.27
C ALA A 343 -9.76 -5.55 -8.08
N GLU A 344 -9.18 -6.67 -7.61
CA GLU A 344 -9.97 -7.86 -7.25
C GLU A 344 -11.01 -7.54 -6.17
N GLN A 345 -10.61 -6.80 -5.13
CA GLN A 345 -11.48 -6.42 -4.02
C GLN A 345 -12.56 -5.39 -4.43
N ILE A 346 -12.19 -4.41 -5.25
CA ILE A 346 -13.08 -3.32 -5.68
C ILE A 346 -14.11 -3.82 -6.69
N LEU A 347 -13.69 -4.63 -7.67
CA LEU A 347 -14.57 -5.13 -8.73
C LEU A 347 -15.24 -6.46 -8.38
N GLY A 348 -14.80 -7.15 -7.32
CA GLY A 348 -15.35 -8.44 -6.90
C GLY A 348 -15.04 -9.59 -7.87
N LEU A 349 -13.92 -9.50 -8.59
CA LEU A 349 -13.48 -10.46 -9.61
C LEU A 349 -12.13 -11.03 -9.23
N SER A 350 -11.85 -12.30 -9.57
CA SER A 350 -10.52 -12.86 -9.35
C SER A 350 -9.59 -12.56 -10.53
N ALA A 351 -8.30 -12.35 -10.27
CA ALA A 351 -7.30 -12.15 -11.31
C ALA A 351 -7.22 -13.35 -12.26
N ALA A 352 -7.48 -14.57 -11.78
CA ALA A 352 -7.50 -15.78 -12.61
C ALA A 352 -8.64 -15.77 -13.65
N GLU A 353 -9.75 -15.09 -13.37
CA GLU A 353 -10.89 -14.97 -14.28
C GLU A 353 -10.72 -13.86 -15.31
N VAL A 354 -9.83 -12.90 -15.05
CA VAL A 354 -9.73 -11.64 -15.80
C VAL A 354 -8.42 -11.53 -16.58
N LEU A 355 -7.32 -12.04 -16.04
CA LEU A 355 -6.00 -11.99 -16.70
C LEU A 355 -5.99 -12.76 -18.02
N ASN A 356 -5.32 -12.17 -19.01
CA ASN A 356 -5.22 -12.66 -20.39
C ASN A 356 -6.59 -12.81 -21.10
N ARG A 357 -7.61 -12.10 -20.63
CA ARG A 357 -8.92 -12.00 -21.30
C ARG A 357 -9.16 -10.59 -21.83
N PRO A 358 -10.10 -10.42 -22.77
CA PRO A 358 -10.51 -9.10 -23.24
C PRO A 358 -11.00 -8.21 -22.09
N ALA A 359 -10.89 -6.89 -22.26
CA ALA A 359 -11.28 -5.89 -21.27
C ALA A 359 -12.70 -6.07 -20.70
N GLU A 360 -13.62 -6.67 -21.47
CA GLU A 360 -14.98 -7.01 -21.07
C GLU A 360 -15.06 -7.91 -19.83
N ALA A 361 -14.03 -8.72 -19.58
CA ALA A 361 -13.95 -9.57 -18.40
C ALA A 361 -13.90 -8.76 -17.09
N ALA A 362 -13.45 -7.50 -17.12
CA ALA A 362 -13.42 -6.60 -15.98
C ALA A 362 -14.68 -5.69 -15.88
N GLY A 363 -15.67 -5.89 -16.75
CA GLY A 363 -16.94 -5.16 -16.78
C GLY A 363 -17.10 -4.24 -17.98
N GLY A 364 -18.31 -4.17 -18.54
CA GLY A 364 -18.58 -3.48 -19.81
C GLY A 364 -18.28 -1.98 -19.80
N ARG A 365 -18.52 -1.28 -18.70
CA ARG A 365 -18.24 0.16 -18.58
C ARG A 365 -16.74 0.45 -18.52
N LEU A 366 -15.98 -0.35 -17.77
CA LEU A 366 -14.53 -0.24 -17.70
C LEU A 366 -13.87 -0.58 -19.05
N ALA A 367 -14.38 -1.63 -19.72
CA ALA A 367 -13.93 -2.02 -21.06
C ALA A 367 -14.14 -0.90 -22.08
N ALA A 368 -15.30 -0.22 -22.06
CA ALA A 368 -15.57 0.92 -22.93
C ALA A 368 -14.56 2.04 -22.72
N LEU A 369 -14.27 2.42 -21.46
CA LEU A 369 -13.29 3.47 -21.14
C LEU A 369 -11.87 3.10 -21.59
N LEU A 370 -11.46 1.85 -21.37
CA LEU A 370 -10.14 1.37 -21.80
C LEU A 370 -10.01 1.39 -23.33
N ARG A 371 -11.01 0.90 -24.07
CA ARG A 371 -11.03 0.92 -25.54
C ARG A 371 -11.03 2.35 -26.09
N GLU A 372 -11.88 3.22 -25.54
CA GLU A 372 -11.91 4.64 -25.91
C GLU A 372 -10.54 5.31 -25.66
N THR A 373 -9.85 4.95 -24.58
CA THR A 373 -8.51 5.47 -24.27
C THR A 373 -7.44 4.97 -25.25
N LEU A 374 -7.55 3.73 -25.74
CA LEU A 374 -6.65 3.19 -26.77
C LEU A 374 -6.82 3.94 -28.11
N ASP A 375 -8.06 4.23 -28.48
CA ASP A 375 -8.43 4.92 -29.72
C ASP A 375 -8.18 6.45 -29.65
N ALA A 376 -8.25 7.03 -28.46
CA ALA A 376 -8.10 8.46 -28.26
C ALA A 376 -6.67 8.97 -28.51
N LYS A 377 -6.59 10.22 -29.00
CA LYS A 377 -5.34 11.00 -29.13
C LYS A 377 -4.96 11.76 -27.84
N GLY A 378 -5.77 11.67 -26.78
CA GLY A 378 -5.60 12.38 -25.51
C GLY A 378 -6.25 11.65 -24.34
N ASN A 379 -6.07 12.17 -23.12
CA ASN A 379 -6.61 11.57 -21.90
C ASN A 379 -8.12 11.82 -21.79
N LEU A 380 -8.87 10.82 -21.33
CA LEU A 380 -10.28 10.98 -21.02
C LEU A 380 -10.47 11.67 -19.65
N PRO A 381 -11.55 12.45 -19.47
CA PRO A 381 -11.90 12.99 -18.16
C PRO A 381 -12.25 11.84 -17.19
N PRO A 382 -11.98 12.02 -15.88
CA PRO A 382 -12.37 11.04 -14.87
C PRO A 382 -13.88 10.76 -14.92
N GLN A 383 -14.25 9.49 -14.77
CA GLN A 383 -15.65 9.05 -14.76
C GLN A 383 -16.01 8.46 -13.41
N GLN A 384 -17.16 8.85 -12.86
CA GLN A 384 -17.66 8.31 -11.60
C GLN A 384 -18.98 7.56 -11.82
N TRP A 385 -19.12 6.39 -11.19
CA TRP A 385 -20.37 5.66 -11.16
C TRP A 385 -20.46 4.74 -9.94
N VAL A 386 -21.68 4.31 -9.63
CA VAL A 386 -21.90 3.22 -8.67
C VAL A 386 -21.87 1.90 -9.42
N ASP A 387 -20.92 1.04 -9.08
CA ASP A 387 -20.84 -0.30 -9.65
C ASP A 387 -22.03 -1.15 -9.19
N LEU A 388 -22.74 -1.75 -10.13
CA LEU A 388 -23.98 -2.48 -9.84
C LEU A 388 -23.72 -3.82 -9.14
N ASN A 389 -22.55 -4.42 -9.38
CA ASN A 389 -22.20 -5.72 -8.81
C ASN A 389 -21.78 -5.59 -7.34
N THR A 390 -20.91 -4.63 -7.06
CA THR A 390 -20.34 -4.44 -5.73
C THR A 390 -21.05 -3.36 -4.89
N ARG A 391 -21.93 -2.56 -5.52
CA ARG A 391 -22.60 -1.38 -4.93
C ARG A 391 -21.63 -0.35 -4.36
N ARG A 392 -20.42 -0.29 -4.91
CA ARG A 392 -19.38 0.67 -4.52
C ARG A 392 -19.43 1.89 -5.42
N SER A 393 -19.14 3.07 -4.85
CA SER A 393 -18.93 4.28 -5.64
C SER A 393 -17.50 4.30 -6.15
N LEU A 394 -17.33 4.28 -7.47
CA LEU A 394 -16.03 4.19 -8.14
C LEU A 394 -15.76 5.46 -8.92
N ALA A 395 -14.54 5.99 -8.78
CA ALA A 395 -13.98 6.98 -9.69
C ALA A 395 -12.84 6.33 -10.49
N VAL A 396 -12.94 6.41 -11.82
CA VAL A 396 -11.99 5.76 -12.72
C VAL A 396 -11.33 6.77 -13.64
N GLU A 397 -10.01 6.70 -13.67
CA GLU A 397 -9.16 7.46 -14.59
C GLU A 397 -8.45 6.50 -15.53
N THR A 398 -8.48 6.79 -16.83
CA THR A 398 -7.79 5.98 -17.84
C THR A 398 -6.71 6.79 -18.53
N ARG A 399 -5.56 6.14 -18.75
CA ARG A 399 -4.41 6.73 -19.44
C ARG A 399 -3.82 5.73 -20.42
N ARG A 400 -3.31 6.26 -21.53
CA ARG A 400 -2.59 5.45 -22.51
C ARG A 400 -1.17 5.17 -22.05
N LEU A 401 -0.74 3.91 -22.16
CA LEU A 401 0.64 3.49 -21.94
C LEU A 401 1.41 3.65 -23.25
N LEU A 402 2.54 4.37 -23.18
CA LEU A 402 3.40 4.66 -24.33
C LEU A 402 4.84 4.26 -23.99
N ASP A 403 5.53 3.56 -24.88
CA ASP A 403 6.99 3.41 -24.87
C ASP A 403 7.57 4.16 -26.06
N GLN A 404 8.39 5.19 -25.80
CA GLN A 404 9.04 6.00 -26.84
C GLN A 404 8.12 6.44 -28.00
N LYS A 405 6.85 6.79 -27.67
CA LYS A 405 5.74 7.16 -28.58
C LYS A 405 5.04 6.01 -29.31
N THR A 406 5.45 4.76 -29.11
CA THR A 406 4.66 3.59 -29.51
C THR A 406 3.64 3.25 -28.43
N PRO A 407 2.37 3.00 -28.79
CA PRO A 407 1.35 2.60 -27.83
C PRO A 407 1.63 1.20 -27.33
N LEU A 408 1.71 1.01 -26.01
CA LEU A 408 1.80 -0.31 -25.40
C LEU A 408 0.45 -0.83 -24.92
N GLY A 409 -0.53 0.06 -24.78
CA GLY A 409 -1.87 -0.28 -24.30
C GLY A 409 -2.50 0.85 -23.48
N ALA A 410 -3.37 0.50 -22.53
CA ALA A 410 -4.05 1.45 -21.66
C ALA A 410 -4.13 0.95 -20.20
N VAL A 411 -4.06 1.88 -19.25
CA VAL A 411 -4.22 1.63 -17.81
C VAL A 411 -5.43 2.37 -17.28
N ALA A 412 -6.24 1.69 -16.47
CA ALA A 412 -7.29 2.25 -15.66
C ALA A 412 -6.87 2.23 -14.19
N VAL A 413 -7.03 3.36 -13.51
CA VAL A 413 -6.87 3.51 -12.06
C VAL A 413 -8.25 3.74 -11.46
N ILE A 414 -8.61 2.93 -10.48
CA ILE A 414 -9.94 2.82 -9.88
C ILE A 414 -9.83 3.20 -8.41
N HIS A 415 -10.51 4.27 -8.02
CA HIS A 415 -10.62 4.74 -6.65
C HIS A 415 -11.98 4.33 -6.07
N ASP A 416 -11.98 3.70 -4.90
CA ASP A 416 -13.19 3.37 -4.15
C ASP A 416 -13.55 4.56 -3.23
N LEU A 417 -14.62 5.28 -3.59
CA LEU A 417 -15.12 6.45 -2.88
C LEU A 417 -16.21 6.10 -1.84
N THR A 418 -16.54 4.81 -1.69
CA THR A 418 -17.68 4.37 -0.86
C THR A 418 -17.54 4.81 0.60
N ALA A 419 -16.34 4.71 1.17
CA ALA A 419 -16.10 5.10 2.56
C ALA A 419 -16.20 6.62 2.76
N GLU A 420 -15.70 7.40 1.80
CA GLU A 420 -15.73 8.86 1.83
C GLU A 420 -17.18 9.37 1.69
N GLU A 421 -17.93 8.85 0.73
CA GLU A 421 -19.35 9.19 0.56
C GLU A 421 -20.19 8.80 1.78
N SER A 422 -19.98 7.60 2.34
CA SER A 422 -20.69 7.17 3.55
C SER A 422 -20.37 8.06 4.76
N LEU A 423 -19.11 8.47 4.90
CA LEU A 423 -18.70 9.37 5.97
C LEU A 423 -19.33 10.75 5.81
N ARG A 424 -19.34 11.30 4.59
CA ARG A 424 -19.98 12.57 4.27
C ARG A 424 -21.49 12.53 4.57
N GLN A 425 -22.18 11.47 4.14
CA GLN A 425 -23.60 11.28 4.46
C GLN A 425 -23.86 11.20 5.98
N LYS A 426 -23.00 10.51 6.72
CA LYS A 426 -23.12 10.45 8.19
C LYS A 426 -22.89 11.80 8.85
N GLN A 427 -21.92 12.58 8.38
CA GLN A 427 -21.68 13.93 8.86
C GLN A 427 -22.90 14.82 8.59
N ASP A 428 -23.45 14.79 7.38
CA ASP A 428 -24.66 15.53 7.02
C ASP A 428 -25.85 15.15 7.94
N LEU A 429 -25.98 13.88 8.31
CA LEU A 429 -27.00 13.42 9.25
C LEU A 429 -26.76 13.91 10.69
N VAL A 430 -25.52 13.92 11.15
CA VAL A 430 -25.15 14.42 12.48
C VAL A 430 -25.39 15.93 12.57
N ASP A 431 -24.98 16.70 11.56
CA ASP A 431 -25.21 18.14 11.49
C ASP A 431 -26.70 18.46 11.48
N ARG A 432 -27.50 17.68 10.73
CA ARG A 432 -28.95 17.75 10.77
C ARG A 432 -29.50 17.44 12.16
N ALA A 433 -29.05 16.38 12.81
CA ALA A 433 -29.53 15.97 14.13
C ALA A 433 -29.20 16.99 15.22
N ALA A 434 -27.99 17.56 15.21
CA ALA A 434 -27.59 18.63 16.12
C ALA A 434 -28.51 19.85 15.96
N PHE A 435 -28.76 20.28 14.72
CA PHE A 435 -29.69 21.35 14.43
C PHE A 435 -31.12 21.08 14.96
N TRP A 436 -31.64 19.85 14.77
CA TRP A 436 -32.96 19.45 15.29
C TRP A 436 -33.03 19.45 16.81
N THR A 437 -31.94 19.06 17.47
CA THR A 437 -31.86 19.02 18.93
C THR A 437 -31.94 20.44 19.51
N ASP A 438 -31.21 21.38 18.94
CA ASP A 438 -31.24 22.79 19.32
C ASP A 438 -32.61 23.45 19.07
N LEU A 439 -33.25 23.07 17.95
CA LEU A 439 -34.60 23.52 17.62
C LEU A 439 -35.61 23.01 18.67
N ALA A 440 -35.60 21.72 19.01
CA ALA A 440 -36.56 21.11 19.93
C ALA A 440 -36.48 21.67 21.36
N ALA A 441 -35.25 21.96 21.85
CA ALA A 441 -35.04 22.56 23.16
C ALA A 441 -35.65 23.97 23.23
N SER A 442 -35.39 24.81 22.23
CA SER A 442 -35.93 26.17 22.15
C SER A 442 -37.46 26.19 21.94
N MET A 443 -37.99 25.25 21.14
CA MET A 443 -39.43 25.07 20.92
C MET A 443 -40.20 24.80 22.22
N SER A 444 -39.65 23.98 23.09
CA SER A 444 -40.31 23.59 24.35
C SER A 444 -40.57 24.81 25.25
N HIS A 445 -39.70 25.81 25.20
CA HIS A 445 -39.87 27.07 25.93
C HIS A 445 -40.90 27.99 25.26
N GLU A 446 -40.85 28.15 23.93
CA GLU A 446 -41.77 28.99 23.16
C GLU A 446 -43.22 28.48 23.16
N VAL A 447 -43.46 27.17 23.18
CA VAL A 447 -44.81 26.58 23.32
C VAL A 447 -45.31 26.67 24.76
N ARG A 448 -44.42 26.53 25.75
CA ARG A 448 -44.81 26.61 27.17
C ARG A 448 -45.32 28.02 27.55
N ASN A 449 -44.78 29.07 26.95
CA ASN A 449 -45.16 30.46 27.24
C ASN A 449 -46.66 30.79 26.99
N PRO A 450 -47.22 30.63 25.77
CA PRO A 450 -48.65 30.85 25.51
C PRO A 450 -49.52 29.91 26.36
N LEU A 451 -49.09 28.65 26.57
CA LEU A 451 -49.82 27.72 27.42
C LEU A 451 -49.91 28.17 28.88
N VAL A 452 -48.84 28.74 29.44
CA VAL A 452 -48.84 29.30 30.80
C VAL A 452 -49.77 30.52 30.88
N ALA A 453 -49.74 31.40 29.87
CA ALA A 453 -50.64 32.56 29.81
C ALA A 453 -52.11 32.12 29.76
N ILE A 454 -52.47 31.23 28.81
CA ILE A 454 -53.82 30.67 28.68
C ILE A 454 -54.27 30.01 30.00
N LYS A 455 -53.39 29.21 30.61
CA LYS A 455 -53.68 28.55 31.90
C LYS A 455 -53.93 29.55 33.02
N THR A 456 -53.12 30.60 33.11
CA THR A 456 -53.23 31.62 34.16
C THR A 456 -54.55 32.38 34.03
N PHE A 457 -54.90 32.84 32.83
CA PHE A 457 -56.17 33.50 32.56
C PHE A 457 -57.36 32.57 32.83
N ALA A 458 -57.27 31.29 32.45
CA ALA A 458 -58.31 30.29 32.73
C ALA A 458 -58.49 30.02 34.22
N GLN A 459 -57.41 30.05 35.01
CA GLN A 459 -57.45 29.87 36.47
C GLN A 459 -58.02 31.09 37.21
N LEU A 460 -57.80 32.30 36.69
CA LEU A 460 -58.32 33.54 37.27
C LEU A 460 -59.78 33.82 36.90
N LEU A 461 -60.29 33.18 35.84
CA LEU A 461 -61.65 33.37 35.35
C LEU A 461 -62.75 33.13 36.40
N PRO A 462 -62.70 32.08 37.25
CA PRO A 462 -63.71 31.87 38.30
C PRO A 462 -63.70 32.96 39.38
N GLU A 463 -62.54 33.53 39.70
CA GLU A 463 -62.39 34.56 40.74
C GLU A 463 -62.73 35.97 40.23
N ARG A 464 -62.56 36.22 38.93
CA ARG A 464 -62.77 37.52 38.28
C ARG A 464 -63.88 37.51 37.23
N PHE A 465 -64.82 36.57 37.34
CA PHE A 465 -65.88 36.40 36.34
C PHE A 465 -66.77 37.64 36.19
N ASP A 466 -67.06 38.32 37.29
CA ASP A 466 -67.92 39.50 37.30
C ASP A 466 -67.20 40.80 36.89
N ASP A 467 -65.88 40.76 36.67
CA ASP A 467 -65.07 41.89 36.19
C ASP A 467 -65.17 42.00 34.65
N PRO A 468 -65.88 43.01 34.11
CA PRO A 468 -66.12 43.12 32.67
C PRO A 468 -64.85 43.35 31.86
N ASP A 469 -63.88 44.06 32.42
CA ASP A 469 -62.60 44.36 31.78
C ASP A 469 -61.74 43.08 31.73
N PHE A 470 -61.70 42.31 32.82
CA PHE A 470 -61.03 41.02 32.85
C PHE A 470 -61.61 40.03 31.82
N ARG A 471 -62.94 39.95 31.67
CA ARG A 471 -63.55 39.05 30.66
C ARG A 471 -63.20 39.45 29.23
N LYS A 472 -63.11 40.76 28.97
CA LYS A 472 -62.71 41.28 27.66
C LYS A 472 -61.25 40.91 27.37
N ASP A 473 -60.36 41.19 28.32
CA ASP A 473 -58.95 40.84 28.24
C ASP A 473 -58.75 39.32 28.12
N PHE A 474 -59.52 38.52 28.87
CA PHE A 474 -59.52 37.06 28.77
C PHE A 474 -59.84 36.60 27.34
N ASN A 475 -60.92 37.11 26.75
CA ASN A 475 -61.33 36.71 25.40
C ASN A 475 -60.31 37.15 24.34
N GLU A 476 -59.76 38.36 24.46
CA GLU A 476 -58.78 38.87 23.50
C GLU A 476 -57.42 38.15 23.62
N ILE A 477 -56.90 37.99 24.84
CA ILE A 477 -55.56 37.44 25.08
C ILE A 477 -55.54 35.93 24.84
N VAL A 478 -56.54 35.17 25.33
CA VAL A 478 -56.56 33.71 25.14
C VAL A 478 -56.66 33.36 23.66
N VAL A 479 -57.51 34.06 22.89
CA VAL A 479 -57.63 33.83 21.43
C VAL A 479 -56.32 34.16 20.72
N GLN A 480 -55.67 35.30 21.05
CA GLN A 480 -54.38 35.66 20.47
C GLN A 480 -53.28 34.64 20.77
N GLU A 481 -53.22 34.11 21.99
CA GLU A 481 -52.21 33.12 22.37
C GLU A 481 -52.47 31.75 21.72
N VAL A 482 -53.74 31.37 21.49
CA VAL A 482 -54.10 30.16 20.72
C VAL A 482 -53.69 30.30 19.25
N GLU A 483 -54.02 31.43 18.61
CA GLU A 483 -53.60 31.71 17.23
C GLU A 483 -52.07 31.79 17.08
N ARG A 484 -51.38 32.26 18.12
CA ARG A 484 -49.91 32.24 18.17
C ARG A 484 -49.39 30.80 18.22
N LEU A 485 -50.01 29.94 19.02
CA LEU A 485 -49.63 28.54 19.15
C LEU A 485 -49.85 27.76 17.83
N ASP A 486 -50.95 28.02 17.14
CA ASP A 486 -51.25 27.45 15.82
C ASP A 486 -50.23 27.88 14.75
N ARG A 487 -49.83 29.16 14.75
CA ARG A 487 -48.76 29.68 13.89
C ARG A 487 -47.42 29.00 14.17
N ILE A 488 -47.07 28.79 15.44
CA ILE A 488 -45.84 28.08 15.83
C ILE A 488 -45.87 26.63 15.30
N ILE A 489 -46.98 25.90 15.52
CA ILE A 489 -47.14 24.51 15.05
C ILE A 489 -47.04 24.43 13.53
N THR A 490 -47.72 25.33 12.81
CA THR A 490 -47.72 25.36 11.34
C THR A 490 -46.31 25.58 10.79
N GLN A 491 -45.54 26.50 11.38
CA GLN A 491 -44.16 26.75 10.97
C GLN A 491 -43.25 25.56 11.26
N ILE A 492 -43.44 24.87 12.39
CA ILE A 492 -42.69 23.64 12.71
C ILE A 492 -43.00 22.56 11.69
N ASN A 493 -44.27 22.36 11.33
CA ASN A 493 -44.65 21.29 10.41
C ASN A 493 -44.10 21.52 8.99
N ASN A 494 -44.16 22.77 8.51
CA ASN A 494 -43.54 23.18 7.25
C ASN A 494 -42.01 22.99 7.27
N PHE A 495 -41.39 23.07 8.45
CA PHE A 495 -39.95 22.90 8.63
C PHE A 495 -39.54 21.42 8.79
N ALA A 496 -40.35 20.59 9.45
CA ALA A 496 -40.11 19.16 9.68
C ALA A 496 -40.37 18.28 8.46
N HIS A 497 -41.23 18.72 7.56
CA HIS A 497 -41.49 18.06 6.29
C HIS A 497 -41.25 19.06 5.15
N PRO A 498 -39.99 19.36 4.80
CA PRO A 498 -39.71 20.15 3.62
C PRO A 498 -40.30 19.42 2.41
N ALA A 499 -40.99 20.14 1.53
CA ALA A 499 -41.38 19.60 0.24
C ALA A 499 -40.12 19.11 -0.51
N GLU A 500 -40.25 18.05 -1.32
CA GLU A 500 -39.15 17.62 -2.19
C GLU A 500 -38.70 18.80 -3.06
N LEU A 501 -37.45 19.23 -2.89
CA LEU A 501 -36.89 20.36 -3.64
C LEU A 501 -36.80 20.00 -5.12
N VAL A 502 -37.34 20.87 -5.97
CA VAL A 502 -37.30 20.70 -7.42
C VAL A 502 -36.13 21.52 -7.98
N MET A 503 -34.95 20.89 -8.03
CA MET A 503 -33.71 21.53 -8.49
C MET A 503 -33.74 21.78 -10.00
N LYS A 504 -33.70 23.05 -10.42
CA LYS A 504 -33.64 23.49 -11.83
C LYS A 504 -32.67 24.67 -11.98
N PRO A 505 -32.21 24.99 -13.21
CA PRO A 505 -31.51 26.26 -13.45
C PRO A 505 -32.45 27.44 -13.17
N VAL A 506 -32.12 28.25 -12.16
CA VAL A 506 -32.91 29.40 -11.69
C VAL A 506 -32.16 30.71 -11.99
N ASP A 507 -32.88 31.69 -12.52
CA ASP A 507 -32.42 33.06 -12.63
C ASP A 507 -32.71 33.81 -11.32
N LEU A 508 -31.67 34.03 -10.51
CA LEU A 508 -31.80 34.70 -9.21
C LEU A 508 -32.44 36.08 -9.28
N ARG A 509 -32.42 36.75 -10.43
CA ARG A 509 -33.09 38.06 -10.59
C ARG A 509 -34.59 37.93 -10.42
N THR A 510 -35.18 36.87 -10.97
CA THR A 510 -36.61 36.58 -10.86
C THR A 510 -36.98 36.26 -9.42
N SER A 511 -36.21 35.38 -8.75
CA SER A 511 -36.43 35.01 -7.35
C SER A 511 -36.30 36.21 -6.41
N VAL A 512 -35.31 37.09 -6.61
CA VAL A 512 -35.12 38.29 -5.77
C VAL A 512 -36.25 39.31 -5.98
N ASN A 513 -36.70 39.52 -7.22
CA ASN A 513 -37.82 40.44 -7.49
C ASN A 513 -39.14 39.90 -6.89
N ASN A 514 -39.43 38.62 -7.06
CA ASN A 514 -40.60 37.97 -6.47
C ASN A 514 -40.54 38.00 -4.93
N ALA A 515 -39.35 37.86 -4.35
CA ALA A 515 -39.15 37.97 -2.91
C ALA A 515 -39.49 39.36 -2.37
N ILE A 516 -39.17 40.43 -3.11
CA ILE A 516 -39.53 41.81 -2.73
C ILE A 516 -41.05 42.01 -2.75
N GLU A 517 -41.74 41.48 -3.77
CA GLU A 517 -43.21 41.52 -3.87
C GLU A 517 -43.87 40.79 -2.69
N ILE A 518 -43.41 39.57 -2.38
CA ILE A 518 -43.88 38.79 -1.23
C ILE A 518 -43.60 39.51 0.08
N ALA A 519 -42.41 40.11 0.23
CA ALA A 519 -42.06 40.87 1.42
C ALA A 519 -43.03 42.04 1.65
N ARG A 520 -43.35 42.79 0.59
CA ARG A 520 -44.31 43.90 0.63
C ARG A 520 -45.71 43.45 1.00
N ALA A 521 -46.21 42.38 0.37
CA ALA A 521 -47.57 41.88 0.58
C ALA A 521 -47.78 41.20 1.94
N ARG A 522 -46.84 40.35 2.36
CA ARG A 522 -46.99 39.48 3.55
C ARG A 522 -46.53 40.14 4.85
N PHE A 523 -45.52 41.02 4.79
CA PHE A 523 -44.88 41.59 5.98
C PHE A 523 -45.08 43.11 6.10
N GLY A 524 -45.82 43.74 5.17
CA GLY A 524 -46.23 45.14 5.29
C GLY A 524 -45.08 46.14 5.12
N THR A 525 -44.08 45.84 4.30
CA THR A 525 -42.87 46.69 4.12
C THR A 525 -43.11 47.94 3.24
N ASN A 526 -44.34 48.45 3.17
CA ASN A 526 -44.81 49.44 2.20
C ASN A 526 -44.23 50.86 2.36
N GLY A 527 -43.31 51.08 3.31
CA GLY A 527 -42.73 52.40 3.61
C GLY A 527 -41.23 52.55 3.41
N THR A 528 -40.47 51.47 3.17
CA THR A 528 -38.99 51.52 3.09
C THR A 528 -38.52 51.47 1.63
N PRO A 529 -37.71 52.42 1.15
CA PRO A 529 -37.13 52.35 -0.19
C PRO A 529 -36.12 51.20 -0.29
N ILE A 530 -36.34 50.33 -1.30
CA ILE A 530 -35.49 49.18 -1.62
C ILE A 530 -34.77 49.49 -2.94
N GLU A 531 -33.43 49.57 -2.89
CA GLU A 531 -32.56 49.78 -4.05
C GLU A 531 -32.04 48.42 -4.54
N THR A 532 -32.26 48.08 -5.81
CA THR A 532 -31.82 46.80 -6.39
C THR A 532 -30.72 47.01 -7.44
N ASN A 533 -29.60 46.30 -7.32
CA ASN A 533 -28.53 46.24 -8.31
C ASN A 533 -28.27 44.79 -8.72
N LEU A 534 -28.92 44.37 -9.80
CA LEU A 534 -28.89 43.01 -10.32
C LEU A 534 -28.33 43.04 -11.74
N PRO A 535 -27.03 42.78 -11.95
CA PRO A 535 -26.43 42.85 -13.28
C PRO A 535 -26.98 41.74 -14.20
N GLY A 536 -26.97 41.98 -15.51
CA GLY A 536 -27.54 41.07 -16.51
C GLY A 536 -26.69 39.84 -16.83
N ASP A 537 -25.43 39.80 -16.37
CA ASP A 537 -24.44 38.75 -16.66
C ASP A 537 -24.32 37.72 -15.53
N LEU A 538 -25.35 37.58 -14.69
CA LEU A 538 -25.36 36.58 -13.62
C LEU A 538 -25.53 35.16 -14.19
N PRO A 539 -24.69 34.19 -13.81
CA PRO A 539 -24.90 32.79 -14.19
C PRO A 539 -26.17 32.24 -13.53
N PRO A 540 -26.88 31.31 -14.19
CA PRO A 540 -27.98 30.59 -13.55
C PRO A 540 -27.44 29.74 -12.40
N VAL A 541 -28.22 29.60 -11.32
CA VAL A 541 -27.88 28.74 -10.17
C VAL A 541 -28.76 27.50 -10.19
N LEU A 542 -28.26 26.36 -9.72
CA LEU A 542 -29.06 25.14 -9.61
C LEU A 542 -29.85 25.19 -8.28
N GLY A 543 -31.19 25.28 -8.36
CA GLY A 543 -32.01 25.43 -7.15
C GLY A 543 -33.51 25.29 -7.35
N ASP A 544 -34.24 25.27 -6.24
CA ASP A 544 -35.69 25.41 -6.19
C ASP A 544 -36.05 26.90 -6.11
N GLU A 545 -36.69 27.40 -7.17
CA GLU A 545 -37.07 28.81 -7.28
C GLU A 545 -37.98 29.27 -6.14
N THR A 546 -38.92 28.43 -5.72
CA THR A 546 -39.90 28.72 -4.67
C THR A 546 -39.22 28.87 -3.31
N ALA A 547 -38.35 27.91 -2.97
CA ALA A 547 -37.64 27.90 -1.71
C ALA A 547 -36.66 29.08 -1.60
N LEU A 548 -35.91 29.37 -2.69
CA LEU A 548 -35.00 30.51 -2.74
C LEU A 548 -35.75 31.85 -2.65
N THR A 549 -36.89 31.98 -3.34
CA THR A 549 -37.74 33.18 -3.27
C THR A 549 -38.24 33.42 -1.84
N GLU A 550 -38.68 32.37 -1.13
CA GLU A 550 -39.12 32.50 0.27
C GLU A 550 -37.96 32.87 1.21
N ALA A 551 -36.77 32.28 1.01
CA ALA A 551 -35.57 32.65 1.78
C ALA A 551 -35.21 34.13 1.59
N PHE A 552 -35.17 34.63 0.35
CA PHE A 552 -34.91 36.05 0.11
C PHE A 552 -36.01 36.95 0.69
N ALA A 553 -37.29 36.52 0.66
CA ALA A 553 -38.39 37.29 1.24
C ALA A 553 -38.21 37.44 2.76
N HIS A 554 -37.76 36.38 3.44
CA HIS A 554 -37.41 36.43 4.87
C HIS A 554 -36.25 37.40 5.16
N LEU A 555 -35.23 37.47 4.30
CA LEU A 555 -34.14 38.43 4.46
C LEU A 555 -34.60 39.88 4.26
N VAL A 556 -35.42 40.13 3.23
CA VAL A 556 -35.98 41.47 2.96
C VAL A 556 -36.91 41.92 4.09
N ALA A 557 -37.76 41.03 4.60
CA ALA A 557 -38.61 41.32 5.76
C ALA A 557 -37.78 41.65 7.00
N ASN A 558 -36.72 40.88 7.28
CA ASN A 558 -35.81 41.14 8.38
C ASN A 558 -35.11 42.51 8.28
N ALA A 559 -34.65 42.88 7.08
CA ALA A 559 -34.06 44.18 6.78
C ALA A 559 -35.07 45.33 6.99
N ALA A 560 -36.29 45.19 6.46
CA ALA A 560 -37.35 46.20 6.62
C ALA A 560 -37.71 46.43 8.09
N GLU A 561 -37.86 45.36 8.86
CA GLU A 561 -38.11 45.46 10.29
C GLU A 561 -36.94 46.13 11.05
N ALA A 562 -35.69 45.84 10.69
CA ALA A 562 -34.51 46.45 11.31
C ALA A 562 -34.42 47.97 11.07
N THR A 563 -34.99 48.45 9.96
CA THR A 563 -35.04 49.87 9.59
C THR A 563 -36.27 50.63 10.13
N THR A 564 -37.18 49.97 10.84
CA THR A 564 -38.40 50.60 11.36
C THR A 564 -38.06 51.73 12.36
N GLY A 565 -38.56 52.94 12.11
CA GLY A 565 -38.29 54.12 12.95
C GLY A 565 -36.99 54.88 12.63
N GLN A 566 -36.22 54.45 11.61
CA GLN A 566 -35.04 55.18 11.13
C GLN A 566 -35.44 56.37 10.23
N PRO A 567 -34.90 57.59 10.45
CA PRO A 567 -35.26 58.79 9.69
C PRO A 567 -34.82 58.75 8.20
N LYS A 568 -33.97 57.80 7.80
CA LYS A 568 -33.52 57.57 6.42
C LYS A 568 -33.38 56.07 6.13
N ALA A 569 -34.42 55.27 6.40
CA ALA A 569 -34.41 53.84 6.13
C ALA A 569 -34.00 53.52 4.68
N ARG A 570 -33.02 52.66 4.49
CA ARG A 570 -32.53 52.19 3.18
C ARG A 570 -32.23 50.71 3.25
N ILE A 571 -32.70 49.98 2.25
CA ILE A 571 -32.34 48.59 2.02
C ILE A 571 -31.74 48.52 0.61
N SER A 572 -30.57 47.90 0.47
CA SER A 572 -29.96 47.62 -0.83
C SER A 572 -29.83 46.11 -1.03
N LEU A 573 -30.22 45.65 -2.22
CA LEU A 573 -29.99 44.29 -2.69
C LEU A 573 -29.04 44.34 -3.87
N ALA A 574 -27.89 43.68 -3.76
CA ALA A 574 -26.90 43.60 -4.82
C ALA A 574 -26.57 42.14 -5.11
N ALA A 575 -26.49 41.76 -6.39
CA ALA A 575 -25.97 40.47 -6.80
C ALA A 575 -24.68 40.64 -7.59
N LYS A 576 -23.68 39.78 -7.36
CA LYS A 576 -22.41 39.79 -8.08
C LYS A 576 -22.01 38.36 -8.46
N PRO A 577 -21.51 38.13 -9.68
CA PRO A 577 -20.97 36.83 -10.05
C PRO A 577 -19.64 36.61 -9.32
N ILE A 578 -19.45 35.40 -8.78
CA ILE A 578 -18.17 34.92 -8.27
C ILE A 578 -17.50 34.23 -9.45
N ARG A 579 -16.27 34.66 -9.78
CA ARG A 579 -15.49 34.11 -10.89
C ARG A 579 -14.23 33.47 -10.34
N ASP A 580 -13.95 32.26 -10.81
CA ASP A 580 -12.64 31.61 -10.64
C ASP A 580 -12.00 31.49 -12.03
N GLY A 581 -11.06 32.38 -12.33
CA GLY A 581 -10.51 32.56 -13.67
C GLY A 581 -11.55 33.07 -14.68
N GLN A 582 -11.76 32.35 -15.80
CA GLN A 582 -12.77 32.71 -16.82
C GLN A 582 -14.15 32.08 -16.59
N THR A 583 -14.28 31.17 -15.63
CA THR A 583 -15.52 30.46 -15.31
C THR A 583 -16.22 31.10 -14.12
N ALA A 584 -17.52 31.35 -14.26
CA ALA A 584 -18.33 31.80 -13.14
C ALA A 584 -18.59 30.61 -12.20
N SER A 585 -18.06 30.67 -10.97
CA SER A 585 -18.16 29.61 -9.97
C SER A 585 -19.41 29.75 -9.10
N GLY A 586 -20.04 30.94 -9.07
CA GLY A 586 -21.27 31.16 -8.30
C GLY A 586 -21.83 32.56 -8.39
N VAL A 587 -22.82 32.84 -7.55
CA VAL A 587 -23.45 34.15 -7.37
C VAL A 587 -23.46 34.52 -5.88
N LEU A 588 -23.03 35.73 -5.56
CA LEU A 588 -23.14 36.35 -4.25
C LEU A 588 -24.30 37.35 -4.27
N VAL A 589 -25.32 37.11 -3.45
CA VAL A 589 -26.44 38.04 -3.23
C VAL A 589 -26.29 38.65 -1.84
N THR A 590 -26.15 39.97 -1.78
CA THR A 590 -26.02 40.73 -0.52
C THR A 590 -27.25 41.60 -0.31
N ILE A 591 -27.88 41.45 0.86
CA ILE A 591 -28.97 42.28 1.34
C ILE A 591 -28.43 43.12 2.48
N GLN A 592 -28.41 44.44 2.32
CA GLN A 592 -27.88 45.38 3.31
C GLN A 592 -28.96 46.36 3.76
N ASP A 593 -29.07 46.56 5.07
CA ASP A 593 -29.90 47.57 5.70
C ASP A 593 -29.06 48.58 6.49
N ASN A 594 -29.64 49.74 6.78
CA ASN A 594 -29.06 50.75 7.68
C ASN A 594 -29.82 50.85 9.01
N GLY A 595 -30.32 49.71 9.49
CA GLY A 595 -31.05 49.59 10.74
C GLY A 595 -30.15 49.64 11.98
N LYS A 596 -30.72 49.25 13.12
CA LYS A 596 -30.06 49.27 14.44
C LYS A 596 -28.91 48.25 14.61
N GLY A 597 -28.63 47.44 13.59
CA GLY A 597 -27.63 46.38 13.67
C GLY A 597 -28.00 45.22 14.59
N ILE A 598 -27.05 44.31 14.78
CA ILE A 598 -27.10 43.13 15.64
C ILE A 598 -25.98 43.27 16.67
N ASP A 599 -26.30 42.96 17.94
CA ASP A 599 -25.31 42.95 19.01
C ASP A 599 -24.19 41.92 18.73
N PRO A 600 -22.91 42.26 18.92
CA PRO A 600 -21.79 41.33 18.76
C PRO A 600 -21.97 40.00 19.49
N GLU A 601 -22.57 39.99 20.69
CA GLU A 601 -22.79 38.76 21.48
C GLU A 601 -23.85 37.83 20.86
N MET A 602 -24.76 38.40 20.06
CA MET A 602 -25.79 37.64 19.37
C MET A 602 -25.39 37.19 17.97
N LYS A 603 -24.34 37.77 17.38
CA LYS A 603 -23.93 37.54 15.99
C LYS A 603 -23.71 36.05 15.68
N GLU A 604 -23.16 35.28 16.61
CA GLU A 604 -22.94 33.84 16.45
C GLU A 604 -24.23 33.01 16.60
N LYS A 605 -25.26 33.55 17.26
CA LYS A 605 -26.51 32.87 17.60
C LYS A 605 -27.69 33.26 16.71
N VAL A 606 -27.54 34.24 15.82
CA VAL A 606 -28.65 34.73 14.98
C VAL A 606 -29.23 33.69 14.02
N PHE A 607 -28.45 32.65 13.70
CA PHE A 607 -28.91 31.52 12.91
C PHE A 607 -29.48 30.38 13.76
N SER A 608 -29.42 30.50 15.08
CA SER A 608 -30.07 29.57 16.00
C SER A 608 -31.57 29.83 16.00
N PRO A 609 -32.41 28.78 15.97
CA PRO A 609 -33.85 28.93 16.04
C PRO A 609 -34.34 29.73 17.25
N PHE A 610 -35.37 30.55 17.03
CA PHE A 610 -36.00 31.41 18.05
C PHE A 610 -35.08 32.49 18.65
N CYS A 611 -33.87 32.66 18.12
CA CYS A 611 -33.01 33.79 18.48
C CYS A 611 -33.60 35.08 17.88
N THR A 612 -34.20 35.91 18.72
CA THR A 612 -34.85 37.15 18.30
C THR A 612 -34.82 38.18 19.41
N THR A 613 -34.59 39.44 19.05
CA THR A 613 -34.77 40.60 19.94
C THR A 613 -36.13 41.28 19.76
N LYS A 614 -37.03 40.65 19.01
CA LYS A 614 -38.30 41.23 18.58
C LYS A 614 -39.46 40.70 19.45
N PRO A 615 -40.33 41.57 19.99
CA PRO A 615 -41.44 41.15 20.87
C PRO A 615 -42.55 40.34 20.18
N ARG A 616 -42.64 40.34 18.84
CA ARG A 616 -43.63 39.58 18.05
C ARG A 616 -43.03 38.66 16.97
N GLY A 617 -41.70 38.54 16.90
CA GLY A 617 -41.04 37.74 15.88
C GLY A 617 -40.69 36.36 16.42
N MET A 618 -41.03 35.27 15.72
CA MET A 618 -40.74 33.90 16.16
C MET A 618 -39.26 33.49 16.03
N GLY A 619 -38.39 34.33 15.47
CA GLY A 619 -36.95 34.04 15.38
C GLY A 619 -36.58 32.85 14.46
N LEU A 620 -37.49 32.41 13.59
CA LEU A 620 -37.27 31.28 12.67
C LEU A 620 -36.78 31.70 11.27
N GLY A 621 -36.88 32.99 10.91
CA GLY A 621 -36.58 33.45 9.55
C GLY A 621 -35.13 33.21 9.10
N LEU A 622 -34.13 33.59 9.90
CA LEU A 622 -32.71 33.36 9.57
C LEU A 622 -32.30 31.87 9.59
N PRO A 623 -32.77 31.04 10.54
CA PRO A 623 -32.60 29.59 10.47
C PRO A 623 -33.15 28.97 9.18
N ILE A 624 -34.34 29.38 8.73
CA ILE A 624 -34.94 28.93 7.46
C ILE A 624 -34.04 29.30 6.29
N VAL A 625 -33.57 30.54 6.24
CA VAL A 625 -32.63 30.99 5.20
C VAL A 625 -31.36 30.16 5.19
N LYS A 626 -30.73 29.94 6.35
CA LYS A 626 -29.51 29.13 6.46
C LYS A 626 -29.74 27.70 5.96
N ARG A 627 -30.89 27.11 6.29
CA ARG A 627 -31.25 25.77 5.83
C ARG A 627 -31.47 25.71 4.33
N THR A 628 -32.28 26.63 3.78
CA THR A 628 -32.53 26.70 2.34
C THR A 628 -31.23 26.87 1.57
N VAL A 629 -30.37 27.80 2.00
CA VAL A 629 -29.07 28.03 1.34
C VAL A 629 -28.16 26.81 1.43
N PHE A 630 -28.13 26.12 2.58
CA PHE A 630 -27.36 24.87 2.75
C PHE A 630 -27.88 23.74 1.84
N ASP A 631 -29.19 23.54 1.74
CA ASP A 631 -29.79 22.53 0.86
C ASP A 631 -29.54 22.81 -0.63
N HIS A 632 -29.12 24.04 -0.97
CA HIS A 632 -28.69 24.47 -2.29
C HIS A 632 -27.16 24.52 -2.45
N ASN A 633 -26.41 23.85 -1.56
CA ASN A 633 -24.95 23.82 -1.52
C ASN A 633 -24.30 25.21 -1.44
N GLY A 634 -25.02 26.17 -0.87
CA GLY A 634 -24.58 27.54 -0.70
C GLY A 634 -24.06 27.83 0.72
N ARG A 635 -23.64 29.08 0.93
CA ARG A 635 -23.22 29.60 2.23
C ARG A 635 -23.91 30.92 2.52
N VAL A 636 -24.32 31.13 3.77
CA VAL A 636 -24.82 32.41 4.26
C VAL A 636 -23.83 33.00 5.28
N ASP A 637 -23.62 34.30 5.19
CA ASP A 637 -22.78 35.06 6.13
C ASP A 637 -23.49 36.35 6.55
N ILE A 638 -23.18 36.84 7.76
CA ILE A 638 -23.75 38.06 8.33
C ILE A 638 -22.64 38.95 8.85
N GLU A 639 -22.63 40.18 8.35
CA GLU A 639 -21.85 41.29 8.88
C GLU A 639 -22.81 42.30 9.48
N SER A 640 -22.59 42.76 10.71
CA SER A 640 -23.48 43.70 11.35
C SER A 640 -22.71 44.65 12.25
N ASN A 641 -23.06 45.92 12.14
CA ASN A 641 -22.52 47.04 12.93
C ASN A 641 -23.71 47.86 13.47
N PRO A 642 -23.50 48.77 14.45
CA PRO A 642 -24.57 49.64 14.97
C PRO A 642 -25.27 50.55 13.94
N HIS A 643 -24.74 50.61 12.72
CA HIS A 643 -25.26 51.41 11.61
C HIS A 643 -25.92 50.57 10.50
N GLY A 644 -26.06 49.26 10.66
CA GLY A 644 -26.71 48.40 9.68
C GLY A 644 -26.23 46.95 9.68
N THR A 645 -26.96 46.10 8.96
CA THR A 645 -26.61 44.68 8.77
C THR A 645 -26.51 44.36 7.28
N ALA A 646 -25.54 43.54 6.91
CA ALA A 646 -25.38 42.97 5.58
C ALA A 646 -25.43 41.44 5.68
N VAL A 647 -26.41 40.83 5.03
CA VAL A 647 -26.53 39.37 4.90
C VAL A 647 -26.11 38.98 3.49
N SER A 648 -25.11 38.11 3.38
CA SER A 648 -24.55 37.65 2.12
C SER A 648 -24.85 36.17 1.91
N VAL A 649 -25.52 35.85 0.79
CA VAL A 649 -25.88 34.50 0.36
C VAL A 649 -25.06 34.13 -0.88
N MET A 650 -24.26 33.09 -0.79
CA MET A 650 -23.44 32.55 -1.85
C MET A 650 -24.06 31.25 -2.38
N LEU A 651 -24.33 31.19 -3.68
CA LEU A 651 -24.90 30.01 -4.35
C LEU A 651 -24.00 29.56 -5.51
N PRO A 652 -23.78 28.24 -5.71
CA PRO A 652 -22.97 27.74 -6.81
C PRO A 652 -23.68 27.93 -8.16
N ALA A 653 -22.90 28.21 -9.20
CA ALA A 653 -23.41 28.30 -10.56
C ALA A 653 -23.83 26.91 -11.04
N SER A 654 -24.86 26.84 -11.88
CA SER A 654 -25.24 25.59 -12.54
C SER A 654 -24.06 25.10 -13.39
N PRO A 655 -23.67 23.82 -13.30
CA PRO A 655 -22.71 23.25 -14.24
C PRO A 655 -23.21 23.50 -15.67
N THR A 656 -22.35 24.03 -16.54
CA THR A 656 -22.66 24.17 -17.97
C THR A 656 -22.75 22.77 -18.58
N GLY A 657 -23.97 22.22 -18.63
CA GLY A 657 -24.25 20.90 -19.17
C GLY A 657 -25.41 20.22 -18.44
N PHE A 658 -26.64 20.61 -18.77
CA PHE A 658 -27.85 19.81 -18.53
C PHE A 658 -28.56 19.60 -19.86
#